data_AF-A0A5C6E024-F1
#
_entry.id   AF-A0A5C6E024-F1
#
_cell.length_a   1.000
_cell.length_b   1.000
_cell.length_c   1.000
_cell.angle_alpha   90.00
_cell.angle_beta   90.00
_cell.angle_gamma   90.00
#
_symmetry.space_group_name_H-M   'P 1'
#
loop_
_entity.id
_entity.type
_entity.pdbx_description
1 polymer ?
#
loop_
_entity_poly.entity_id
_entity_poly.type
_entity_poly.pdbx_seq_one_letter_code
_entity_poly.pdbx_strand_id
1 'polypeptide(L)'
;MIQPFASRWLLFVCGISLACCFCKSASAQVQSTDAITVGIEGHFRVGCWTGIHGESDQPEILQVVTEDGDGVTVAYVQPTSRPKGSSWSYAIPGSEEAPLGIEFSDGQRITTRFPTLGSPSRGPSQVPLGMPWVISIGDPLGVDQMGANALLRRDATIAVSIPKSAAGLPDSELGYDGVDLIMIGGSGTKLLAAMSPSQRTAMETWMVRGGRVLLMLGKSLPELQQAAPWLLDLIPAAKGTIENDWTTVQIDPSAIETFTATQTPLQPFAGAKLPKGVGDSIINGRTTRRVSTPVAAEYVVGLGKITALAADLDQAPFVDWPQRLDLITQLTGKRLSSEVMPTSALNRSTAYDDLAGQMRATLDHFPTQRRFRFSIVSLILLGLITLVGPLDYFVVNRLLGKPLLGWLTFPAMAIGIAAFLILQANPMTESTTTALGGDAISDSPRIPVNRIEWVDLDSKNQLGRSFAWASIYSHDANLLDITSAAGPSLGQLSKSVSAMLTIPYGFPGRSFGAIQVTGENERLPTYQVSLVSEAGTTSSEIRGVPLAPRSSKSIASQIRFTPNIADDLVMHRRGGSELLEGELENPLPVDLLNGILIYRNWAYLLPTRFPAGGRIESIDSLRQKNFRWQLSRQKALESSTETQAWDAALTDDPERIAEILMFHEVVGGAQYTTLKDQVLTPLDLSHVLTDERCILIGRLASPLTQLATSNHGSTAELAEQTLTLVRIIIPVESKRRY
;
A
#
# COMPACT_ATOMS: atom_id res chain seq x y z
N MET A 1 -64.74 -4.92 61.61
CA MET A 1 -65.32 -6.26 61.47
C MET A 1 -64.64 -6.92 60.28
N ILE A 2 -63.75 -7.86 60.60
CA ILE A 2 -63.11 -8.89 59.76
C ILE A 2 -62.06 -8.44 58.72
N GLN A 3 -60.95 -9.15 58.79
CA GLN A 3 -59.63 -8.98 58.20
C GLN A 3 -59.43 -10.11 57.13
N PRO A 4 -58.21 -10.53 56.71
CA PRO A 4 -57.67 -10.47 55.33
C PRO A 4 -57.39 -11.87 54.70
N PHE A 5 -56.32 -11.98 53.87
CA PHE A 5 -55.73 -13.15 53.15
C PHE A 5 -56.23 -13.35 51.71
N ALA A 6 -55.50 -13.95 50.75
CA ALA A 6 -54.09 -14.10 50.39
C ALA A 6 -54.08 -14.93 49.07
N SER A 7 -53.10 -14.74 48.19
CA SER A 7 -52.53 -15.69 47.19
C SER A 7 -53.41 -16.79 46.57
N ARG A 8 -53.42 -16.91 45.22
CA ARG A 8 -52.85 -18.06 44.44
C ARG A 8 -53.34 -18.13 42.97
N TRP A 9 -52.38 -18.24 42.04
CA TRP A 9 -52.28 -19.13 40.84
C TRP A 9 -53.19 -19.01 39.59
N LEU A 10 -52.54 -18.89 38.41
CA LEU A 10 -52.58 -19.70 37.16
C LEU A 10 -52.39 -18.80 35.90
N LEU A 11 -51.23 -18.71 35.25
CA LEU A 11 -50.55 -19.61 34.29
C LEU A 11 -51.39 -20.02 33.06
N PHE A 12 -51.05 -19.45 31.89
CA PHE A 12 -51.04 -20.15 30.58
C PHE A 12 -50.03 -19.46 29.64
N VAL A 13 -48.87 -20.09 29.45
CA VAL A 13 -47.90 -19.79 28.38
C VAL A 13 -47.76 -21.08 27.58
N CYS A 14 -48.12 -21.04 26.30
CA CYS A 14 -47.93 -22.15 25.37
C CYS A 14 -46.51 -22.11 24.81
N GLY A 15 -45.80 -23.23 24.94
CA GLY A 15 -44.45 -23.42 24.42
C GLY A 15 -44.43 -23.88 22.95
N ILE A 16 -43.30 -23.61 22.31
CA ILE A 16 -42.78 -24.39 21.20
C ILE A 16 -41.36 -24.81 21.60
N SER A 17 -41.19 -26.12 21.79
CA SER A 17 -39.92 -26.77 22.07
C SER A 17 -39.00 -26.70 20.85
N LEU A 18 -37.78 -26.16 21.03
CA LEU A 18 -36.66 -26.44 20.13
C LEU A 18 -35.74 -27.44 20.82
N ALA A 19 -35.62 -28.63 20.25
CA ALA A 19 -34.70 -29.66 20.69
C ALA A 19 -33.25 -29.22 20.37
N CYS A 20 -32.48 -28.91 21.41
CA CYS A 20 -31.03 -28.74 21.29
C CYS A 20 -30.38 -30.11 21.08
N CYS A 21 -30.06 -30.45 19.83
CA CYS A 21 -29.01 -31.42 19.52
C CYS A 21 -27.66 -30.79 19.90
N PHE A 22 -27.18 -31.09 21.11
CA PHE A 22 -25.77 -30.91 21.46
C PHE A 22 -24.93 -31.86 20.61
N CYS A 23 -24.43 -31.37 19.48
CA CYS A 23 -23.31 -32.00 18.80
C CYS A 23 -22.08 -31.81 19.70
N LYS A 24 -21.48 -32.92 20.16
CA LYS A 24 -20.20 -32.93 20.86
C LYS A 24 -19.15 -32.25 19.97
N SER A 25 -18.79 -31.01 20.30
CA SER A 25 -17.56 -30.38 19.84
C SER A 25 -16.39 -31.23 20.33
N ALA A 26 -15.65 -31.81 19.39
CA ALA A 26 -14.39 -32.48 19.69
C ALA A 26 -13.48 -31.48 20.44
N SER A 27 -12.87 -31.92 21.54
CA SER A 27 -11.94 -31.09 22.30
C SER A 27 -10.75 -30.73 21.41
N ALA A 28 -10.64 -29.47 21.01
CA ALA A 28 -9.43 -28.95 20.40
C ALA A 28 -8.30 -29.06 21.45
N GLN A 29 -7.30 -29.91 21.18
CA GLN A 29 -6.05 -29.88 21.93
C GLN A 29 -5.37 -28.55 21.61
N VAL A 30 -5.33 -27.66 22.60
CA VAL A 30 -4.51 -26.44 22.55
C VAL A 30 -3.05 -26.89 22.65
N GLN A 31 -2.37 -26.99 21.51
CA GLN A 31 -0.91 -27.16 21.47
C GLN A 31 -0.24 -25.80 21.67
N SER A 32 0.95 -25.79 22.28
CA SER A 32 1.70 -24.58 22.63
C SER A 32 1.93 -23.66 21.43
N THR A 33 1.74 -22.36 21.65
CA THR A 33 1.97 -21.26 20.69
C THR A 33 3.39 -21.17 20.12
N ASP A 34 4.36 -21.86 20.72
CA ASP A 34 5.78 -21.81 20.35
C ASP A 34 6.09 -22.42 18.97
N ALA A 35 5.13 -23.13 18.35
CA ALA A 35 5.36 -23.87 17.11
C ALA A 35 5.02 -23.09 15.82
N ILE A 36 4.53 -21.84 15.93
CA ILE A 36 4.18 -20.99 14.78
C ILE A 36 4.92 -19.67 14.87
N THR A 37 5.51 -19.25 13.75
CA THR A 37 6.15 -17.95 13.60
C THR A 37 5.33 -17.05 12.68
N VAL A 38 5.13 -15.80 13.10
CA VAL A 38 4.41 -14.76 12.36
C VAL A 38 5.40 -13.77 11.78
N GLY A 39 5.29 -13.51 10.48
CA GLY A 39 6.13 -12.59 9.73
C GLY A 39 7.62 -12.96 9.80
N ILE A 40 8.49 -11.95 9.88
CA ILE A 40 9.95 -12.14 9.82
C ILE A 40 10.54 -11.91 11.20
N GLU A 41 11.05 -12.99 11.81
CA GLU A 41 11.50 -13.01 13.22
C GLU A 41 10.39 -12.58 14.22
N GLY A 42 9.14 -12.95 13.94
CA GLY A 42 8.01 -12.58 14.82
C GLY A 42 7.44 -11.17 14.58
N HIS A 43 7.94 -10.44 13.57
CA HIS A 43 7.51 -9.08 13.25
C HIS A 43 6.59 -9.03 12.05
N PHE A 44 5.56 -8.19 12.11
CA PHE A 44 4.62 -7.96 11.03
C PHE A 44 4.09 -6.53 11.05
N ARG A 45 3.41 -6.11 9.96
CA ARG A 45 2.77 -4.79 9.83
C ARG A 45 1.30 -4.96 9.48
N VAL A 46 0.43 -4.24 10.18
CA VAL A 46 -1.03 -4.29 9.97
C VAL A 46 -1.37 -3.77 8.58
N GLY A 47 -2.30 -4.43 7.90
CA GLY A 47 -2.74 -4.07 6.54
C GLY A 47 -1.77 -4.50 5.43
N CYS A 48 -0.64 -5.13 5.77
CA CYS A 48 0.30 -5.70 4.81
C CYS A 48 0.19 -7.22 4.78
N TRP A 49 0.52 -7.83 3.65
CA TRP A 49 0.69 -9.28 3.58
C TRP A 49 1.73 -9.75 4.61
N THR A 50 1.36 -10.76 5.40
CA THR A 50 2.18 -11.33 6.46
C THR A 50 2.32 -12.83 6.24
N GLY A 51 3.56 -13.30 6.19
CA GLY A 51 3.86 -14.73 6.14
C GLY A 51 3.66 -15.40 7.49
N ILE A 52 3.12 -16.61 7.50
CA ILE A 52 2.89 -17.44 8.68
C ILE A 52 3.42 -18.81 8.35
N HIS A 53 4.29 -19.35 9.20
CA HIS A 53 4.85 -20.67 8.99
C HIS A 53 4.97 -21.44 10.31
N GLY A 54 4.82 -22.75 10.22
CA GLY A 54 5.12 -23.68 11.30
C GLY A 54 6.59 -24.09 11.32
N GLU A 55 6.96 -24.86 12.34
CA GLU A 55 8.22 -25.63 12.33
C GLU A 55 8.21 -26.70 11.22
N SER A 56 9.41 -27.14 10.78
CA SER A 56 9.59 -28.02 9.62
C SER A 56 8.84 -29.36 9.67
N ASP A 57 8.44 -29.83 10.86
CA ASP A 57 7.72 -31.11 11.05
C ASP A 57 6.18 -30.94 11.10
N GLN A 58 5.66 -29.73 10.97
CA GLN A 58 4.22 -29.49 11.00
C GLN A 58 3.53 -29.83 9.67
N PRO A 59 2.26 -30.27 9.72
CA PRO A 59 1.42 -30.39 8.52
C PRO A 59 1.26 -29.06 7.78
N GLU A 60 0.82 -29.10 6.53
CA GLU A 60 0.62 -27.90 5.72
C GLU A 60 -0.58 -27.08 6.26
N ILE A 61 -0.41 -25.77 6.37
CA ILE A 61 -1.48 -24.86 6.80
C ILE A 61 -2.47 -24.66 5.65
N LEU A 62 -3.69 -25.16 5.72
CA LEU A 62 -4.70 -24.99 4.67
C LEU A 62 -5.37 -23.61 4.70
N GLN A 63 -5.60 -23.08 5.89
CA GLN A 63 -6.36 -21.85 6.08
C GLN A 63 -5.84 -21.05 7.26
N VAL A 64 -5.81 -19.73 7.10
CA VAL A 64 -5.51 -18.76 8.15
C VAL A 64 -6.75 -17.88 8.35
N VAL A 65 -7.25 -17.78 9.58
CA VAL A 65 -8.41 -16.99 9.96
C VAL A 65 -7.98 -15.83 10.84
N THR A 66 -8.37 -14.61 10.48
CA THR A 66 -8.10 -13.40 11.25
C THR A 66 -9.20 -12.35 11.01
N GLU A 67 -8.93 -11.09 11.33
CA GLU A 67 -9.84 -9.96 11.09
C GLU A 67 -9.30 -9.05 9.98
N ASP A 68 -10.20 -8.48 9.18
CA ASP A 68 -9.88 -7.43 8.21
C ASP A 68 -9.79 -6.05 8.87
N GLY A 69 -9.45 -5.02 8.10
CA GLY A 69 -9.27 -3.66 8.63
C GLY A 69 -10.55 -3.02 9.18
N ASP A 70 -11.72 -3.57 8.86
CA ASP A 70 -12.99 -3.16 9.44
C ASP A 70 -13.34 -4.01 10.67
N GLY A 71 -12.58 -5.05 11.02
CA GLY A 71 -12.84 -5.96 12.14
C GLY A 71 -13.79 -7.11 11.81
N VAL A 72 -14.00 -7.41 10.53
CA VAL A 72 -14.80 -8.57 10.07
C VAL A 72 -13.90 -9.80 9.99
N THR A 73 -14.40 -10.95 10.44
CA THR A 73 -13.64 -12.21 10.35
C THR A 73 -13.44 -12.62 8.90
N VAL A 74 -12.19 -12.89 8.53
CA VAL A 74 -11.76 -13.30 7.19
C VAL A 74 -10.95 -14.59 7.26
N ALA A 75 -11.24 -15.51 6.35
CA ALA A 75 -10.53 -16.77 6.18
C ALA A 75 -9.71 -16.77 4.88
N TYR A 76 -8.38 -16.74 5.00
CA TYR A 76 -7.44 -16.86 3.89
C TYR A 76 -7.16 -18.33 3.59
N VAL A 77 -7.81 -18.83 2.54
CA VAL A 77 -7.63 -20.20 2.03
C VAL A 77 -6.41 -20.22 1.13
N GLN A 78 -5.43 -21.04 1.49
CA GLN A 78 -4.14 -21.13 0.82
C GLN A 78 -4.24 -22.05 -0.42
N PRO A 79 -3.36 -21.89 -1.43
CA PRO A 79 -3.41 -22.74 -2.62
C PRO A 79 -3.05 -24.19 -2.29
N THR A 80 -3.74 -25.13 -2.96
CA THR A 80 -3.53 -26.58 -2.83
C THR A 80 -2.22 -27.04 -3.49
N SER A 81 -1.72 -26.31 -4.49
CA SER A 81 -0.43 -26.56 -5.13
C SER A 81 0.56 -25.48 -4.70
N ARG A 82 1.59 -25.88 -3.94
CA ARG A 82 2.66 -24.99 -3.49
C ARG A 82 4.02 -25.39 -4.07
N PRO A 83 4.98 -24.46 -4.14
CA PRO A 83 6.36 -24.81 -4.40
C PRO A 83 6.82 -25.90 -3.42
N LYS A 84 7.53 -26.91 -3.93
CA LYS A 84 8.02 -28.02 -3.12
C LYS A 84 8.94 -27.49 -2.00
N GLY A 85 8.57 -27.76 -0.74
CA GLY A 85 9.30 -27.27 0.43
C GLY A 85 8.88 -25.88 0.93
N SER A 86 7.79 -25.32 0.41
CA SER A 86 7.15 -24.11 0.95
C SER A 86 6.38 -24.43 2.23
N SER A 87 6.81 -23.85 3.36
CA SER A 87 6.12 -23.92 4.65
C SER A 87 5.30 -22.66 4.96
N TRP A 88 5.33 -21.66 4.07
CA TRP A 88 4.72 -20.37 4.29
C TRP A 88 3.26 -20.35 3.82
N SER A 89 2.46 -19.60 4.57
CA SER A 89 1.08 -19.24 4.27
C SER A 89 0.91 -17.74 4.48
N TYR A 90 0.01 -17.10 3.74
CA TYR A 90 -0.08 -15.64 3.72
C TYR A 90 -1.48 -15.16 4.09
N ALA A 91 -1.53 -14.14 4.94
CA ALA A 91 -2.76 -13.46 5.37
C ALA A 91 -2.48 -11.97 5.59
N ILE A 92 -3.53 -11.14 5.58
CA ILE A 92 -3.44 -9.72 5.91
C ILE A 92 -4.15 -9.51 7.26
N PRO A 93 -3.40 -9.20 8.34
CA PRO A 93 -4.00 -8.83 9.61
C PRO A 93 -4.53 -7.40 9.55
N GLY A 94 -5.80 -7.21 9.92
CA GLY A 94 -6.47 -5.92 9.85
C GLY A 94 -6.35 -5.04 11.10
N SER A 95 -5.96 -5.62 12.24
CA SER A 95 -5.87 -4.94 13.52
C SER A 95 -4.64 -5.36 14.32
N GLU A 96 -4.36 -4.61 15.38
CA GLU A 96 -3.35 -4.98 16.39
C GLU A 96 -3.88 -6.16 17.21
N GLU A 97 -3.02 -7.11 17.59
CA GLU A 97 -3.44 -8.31 18.36
C GLU A 97 -4.61 -9.09 17.75
N ALA A 98 -4.76 -9.01 16.42
CA ALA A 98 -5.83 -9.66 15.70
C ALA A 98 -5.89 -11.16 16.07
N PRO A 99 -7.09 -11.75 16.19
CA PRO A 99 -7.21 -13.19 16.40
C PRO A 99 -6.52 -13.93 15.23
N LEU A 100 -5.84 -15.03 15.55
CA LEU A 100 -5.14 -15.86 14.58
C LEU A 100 -5.59 -17.32 14.77
N GLY A 101 -6.48 -17.77 13.89
CA GLY A 101 -6.84 -19.17 13.74
C GLY A 101 -6.04 -19.80 12.60
N ILE A 102 -5.46 -20.97 12.81
CA ILE A 102 -4.71 -21.72 11.80
C ILE A 102 -5.32 -23.11 11.72
N GLU A 103 -5.66 -23.54 10.50
CA GLU A 103 -6.18 -24.87 10.21
C GLU A 103 -5.20 -25.61 9.30
N PHE A 104 -4.78 -26.78 9.75
CA PHE A 104 -3.80 -27.63 9.09
C PHE A 104 -4.46 -28.71 8.23
N SER A 105 -3.67 -29.34 7.36
CA SER A 105 -4.12 -30.37 6.42
C SER A 105 -4.64 -31.66 7.08
N ASP A 106 -4.22 -31.94 8.31
CA ASP A 106 -4.68 -33.08 9.10
C ASP A 106 -5.96 -32.76 9.92
N GLY A 107 -6.50 -31.55 9.78
CA GLY A 107 -7.66 -31.06 10.52
C GLY A 107 -7.33 -30.49 11.90
N GLN A 108 -6.04 -30.45 12.29
CA GLN A 108 -5.62 -29.76 13.51
C GLN A 108 -5.91 -28.27 13.38
N ARG A 109 -6.33 -27.65 14.51
CA ARG A 109 -6.55 -26.21 14.60
C ARG A 109 -5.78 -25.62 15.75
N ILE A 110 -5.05 -24.54 15.49
CA ILE A 110 -4.42 -23.70 16.50
C ILE A 110 -5.13 -22.36 16.54
N THR A 111 -5.40 -21.85 17.74
CA THR A 111 -5.98 -20.52 17.95
C THR A 111 -5.06 -19.75 18.86
N THR A 112 -4.57 -18.62 18.36
CA THR A 112 -3.66 -17.69 19.03
C THR A 112 -4.02 -16.26 18.59
N ARG A 113 -3.12 -15.31 18.80
CA ARG A 113 -3.23 -13.93 18.32
C ARG A 113 -1.95 -13.50 17.62
N PHE A 114 -2.06 -12.51 16.75
CA PHE A 114 -0.90 -11.79 16.26
C PHE A 114 -0.15 -11.11 17.43
N PRO A 115 1.19 -10.96 17.34
CA PRO A 115 1.96 -10.23 18.34
C PRO A 115 1.41 -8.82 18.61
N THR A 116 1.51 -8.39 19.86
CA THR A 116 1.00 -7.09 20.30
C THR A 116 1.84 -5.94 19.74
N LEU A 117 1.30 -4.72 19.81
CA LEU A 117 2.15 -3.54 19.67
C LEU A 117 3.20 -3.57 20.78
N GLY A 118 4.47 -3.63 20.39
CA GLY A 118 5.57 -3.78 21.31
C GLY A 118 6.79 -3.00 20.83
N SER A 119 7.90 -3.19 21.52
CA SER A 119 9.19 -2.79 20.98
C SER A 119 9.77 -3.96 20.19
N PRO A 120 9.98 -3.82 18.87
CA PRO A 120 10.68 -4.81 18.05
C PRO A 120 12.03 -5.22 18.62
N SER A 121 12.69 -4.34 19.39
CA SER A 121 13.95 -4.67 20.05
C SER A 121 13.84 -5.65 21.23
N ARG A 122 12.63 -5.92 21.74
CA ARG A 122 12.38 -6.78 22.91
C ARG A 122 11.82 -8.15 22.53
N GLY A 123 11.52 -8.40 21.25
CA GLY A 123 10.98 -9.66 20.76
C GLY A 123 9.86 -9.48 19.73
N PRO A 124 9.17 -10.57 19.36
CA PRO A 124 8.06 -10.56 18.41
C PRO A 124 7.04 -9.46 18.72
N SER A 125 6.75 -8.62 17.73
CA SER A 125 5.83 -7.50 17.90
C SER A 125 5.31 -6.97 16.56
N GLN A 126 4.17 -6.29 16.60
CA GLN A 126 3.70 -5.49 15.50
C GLN A 126 4.61 -4.27 15.29
N VAL A 127 5.01 -4.02 14.04
CA VAL A 127 5.72 -2.81 13.63
C VAL A 127 4.72 -1.71 13.26
N PRO A 128 4.73 -0.56 13.96
CA PRO A 128 3.90 0.60 13.60
C PRO A 128 4.18 1.10 12.17
N LEU A 129 3.16 1.62 11.48
CA LEU A 129 3.31 2.20 10.11
C LEU A 129 4.37 3.32 10.04
N GLY A 130 4.49 4.15 11.08
CA GLY A 130 5.48 5.23 11.14
C GLY A 130 6.86 4.83 11.65
N MET A 131 7.07 3.55 11.96
CA MET A 131 8.35 3.00 12.39
C MET A 131 9.00 2.26 11.23
N PRO A 132 10.19 2.66 10.77
CA PRO A 132 10.87 1.95 9.71
C PRO A 132 11.14 0.49 10.07
N TRP A 133 10.85 -0.42 9.15
CA TRP A 133 11.14 -1.85 9.28
C TRP A 133 12.27 -2.28 8.36
N VAL A 134 13.38 -2.67 8.95
CA VAL A 134 14.60 -3.09 8.29
C VAL A 134 14.81 -4.59 8.48
N ILE A 135 15.15 -5.30 7.41
CA ILE A 135 15.71 -6.65 7.52
C ILE A 135 17.22 -6.56 7.37
N SER A 136 17.96 -7.08 8.34
CA SER A 136 19.42 -7.19 8.28
C SER A 136 19.83 -8.61 7.92
N ILE A 137 20.36 -8.80 6.71
CA ILE A 137 21.03 -10.03 6.29
C ILE A 137 22.52 -9.88 6.63
N GLY A 138 22.87 -10.26 7.86
CA GLY A 138 24.17 -10.03 8.47
C GLY A 138 24.07 -9.19 9.74
N ASP A 139 25.19 -8.59 10.15
CA ASP A 139 25.29 -7.70 11.30
C ASP A 139 24.40 -6.46 11.09
N PRO A 140 23.51 -6.11 12.04
CA PRO A 140 22.66 -4.92 11.95
C PRO A 140 23.44 -3.61 12.09
N LEU A 141 24.75 -3.63 12.38
CA LEU A 141 25.62 -2.45 12.43
C LEU A 141 25.19 -1.38 13.45
N GLY A 142 24.48 -1.79 14.49
CA GLY A 142 23.92 -0.90 15.52
C GLY A 142 22.64 -0.17 15.10
N VAL A 143 22.08 -0.46 13.91
CA VAL A 143 20.79 0.08 13.46
C VAL A 143 19.66 -0.35 14.40
N ASP A 144 19.76 -1.55 14.96
CA ASP A 144 18.83 -2.13 15.96
C ASP A 144 18.79 -1.35 17.28
N GLN A 145 19.81 -0.54 17.56
CA GLN A 145 19.93 0.26 18.78
C GLN A 145 19.61 1.75 18.55
N MET A 146 19.28 2.15 17.32
CA MET A 146 19.00 3.56 17.01
C MET A 146 17.82 4.11 17.80
N GLY A 147 18.04 5.27 18.44
CA GLY A 147 17.03 5.94 19.26
C GLY A 147 16.81 5.32 20.64
N ALA A 148 17.40 4.15 20.94
CA ALA A 148 17.30 3.51 22.24
C ALA A 148 18.10 4.28 23.30
N ASN A 149 17.54 4.39 24.50
CA ASN A 149 18.21 4.99 25.64
C ASN A 149 17.80 4.26 26.92
N ALA A 150 18.73 3.46 27.46
CA ALA A 150 18.50 2.65 28.65
C ALA A 150 18.19 3.50 29.90
N LEU A 151 18.82 4.68 30.05
CA LEU A 151 18.60 5.57 31.19
C LEU A 151 17.20 6.19 31.16
N LEU A 152 16.71 6.52 29.97
CA LEU A 152 15.37 7.08 29.76
C LEU A 152 14.29 6.00 29.54
N ARG A 153 14.66 4.71 29.61
CA ARG A 153 13.78 3.56 29.26
C ARG A 153 13.11 3.73 27.90
N ARG A 154 13.83 4.32 26.95
CA ARG A 154 13.36 4.55 25.58
C ARG A 154 13.83 3.39 24.71
N ASP A 155 12.89 2.79 23.99
CA ASP A 155 13.18 1.73 23.03
C ASP A 155 13.71 2.28 21.70
N ALA A 156 14.20 1.38 20.85
CA ALA A 156 14.67 1.71 19.52
C ALA A 156 13.54 2.32 18.67
N THR A 157 13.89 3.28 17.82
CA THR A 157 12.94 3.96 16.92
C THR A 157 12.81 3.30 15.55
N ILE A 158 13.52 2.19 15.35
CA ILE A 158 13.56 1.40 14.12
C ILE A 158 13.34 -0.07 14.48
N ALA A 159 12.52 -0.75 13.70
CA ALA A 159 12.32 -2.19 13.82
C ALA A 159 13.36 -2.90 12.97
N VAL A 160 14.15 -3.81 13.56
CA VAL A 160 15.16 -4.58 12.83
C VAL A 160 14.93 -6.07 13.02
N SER A 161 14.58 -6.76 11.94
CA SER A 161 14.55 -8.23 11.91
C SER A 161 15.92 -8.74 11.47
N ILE A 162 16.50 -9.68 12.22
CA ILE A 162 17.84 -10.25 11.94
C ILE A 162 17.70 -11.77 11.75
N PRO A 163 17.29 -12.25 10.57
CA PRO A 163 17.11 -13.66 10.32
C PRO A 163 18.42 -14.43 10.53
N LYS A 164 18.35 -15.50 11.34
CA LYS A 164 19.54 -16.34 11.61
C LYS A 164 19.71 -17.49 10.61
N SER A 165 18.66 -17.83 9.88
CA SER A 165 18.66 -18.90 8.90
C SER A 165 17.76 -18.53 7.72
N ALA A 166 18.00 -19.17 6.57
CA ALA A 166 17.15 -18.99 5.40
C ALA A 166 15.69 -19.38 5.66
N ALA A 167 15.39 -20.29 6.58
CA ALA A 167 14.02 -20.69 6.91
C ALA A 167 13.16 -19.53 7.45
N GLY A 168 13.78 -18.52 8.08
CA GLY A 168 13.10 -17.33 8.58
C GLY A 168 12.81 -16.27 7.51
N LEU A 169 13.18 -16.52 6.24
CA LEU A 169 12.88 -15.63 5.12
C LEU A 169 11.67 -16.14 4.31
N PRO A 170 10.73 -15.24 3.94
CA PRO A 170 9.59 -15.60 3.11
C PRO A 170 9.98 -16.14 1.74
N ASP A 171 9.18 -17.08 1.24
CA ASP A 171 9.34 -17.73 -0.06
C ASP A 171 8.49 -17.11 -1.19
N SER A 172 7.74 -16.06 -0.88
CA SER A 172 6.94 -15.25 -1.80
C SER A 172 7.17 -13.77 -1.51
N GLU A 173 7.07 -12.92 -2.54
CA GLU A 173 7.21 -11.46 -2.40
C GLU A 173 6.20 -10.88 -1.40
N LEU A 174 5.04 -11.55 -1.22
CA LEU A 174 3.98 -11.14 -0.29
C LEU A 174 4.50 -11.00 1.13
N GLY A 175 5.46 -11.83 1.56
CA GLY A 175 6.03 -11.74 2.91
C GLY A 175 6.90 -10.51 3.15
N TYR A 176 7.26 -9.77 2.09
CA TYR A 176 8.09 -8.56 2.18
C TYR A 176 7.29 -7.26 2.02
N ASP A 177 5.95 -7.33 1.90
CA ASP A 177 5.07 -6.18 1.64
C ASP A 177 5.19 -5.07 2.69
N GLY A 178 5.39 -5.44 3.97
CA GLY A 178 5.58 -4.47 5.06
C GLY A 178 7.00 -3.94 5.25
N VAL A 179 7.99 -4.39 4.47
CA VAL A 179 9.42 -4.11 4.69
C VAL A 179 9.84 -2.82 3.99
N ASP A 180 10.53 -1.92 4.70
CA ASP A 180 10.96 -0.63 4.13
C ASP A 180 12.38 -0.66 3.55
N LEU A 181 13.26 -1.51 4.09
CA LEU A 181 14.67 -1.63 3.68
C LEU A 181 15.22 -3.04 3.98
N ILE A 182 16.00 -3.59 3.04
CA ILE A 182 16.87 -4.74 3.31
C ILE A 182 18.32 -4.26 3.35
N MET A 183 19.03 -4.54 4.43
CA MET A 183 20.47 -4.34 4.55
C MET A 183 21.19 -5.67 4.33
N ILE A 184 22.20 -5.66 3.46
CA ILE A 184 22.98 -6.86 3.14
C ILE A 184 24.46 -6.55 3.36
N GLY A 185 25.06 -7.25 4.32
CA GLY A 185 26.48 -7.13 4.68
C GLY A 185 27.27 -8.41 4.41
N GLY A 186 28.59 -8.33 4.53
CA GLY A 186 29.50 -9.46 4.29
C GLY A 186 29.25 -10.66 5.22
N SER A 187 28.84 -10.39 6.46
CA SER A 187 28.49 -11.43 7.45
C SER A 187 27.24 -12.24 7.08
N GLY A 188 26.39 -11.73 6.18
CA GLY A 188 25.15 -12.37 5.71
C GLY A 188 25.32 -13.40 4.58
N THR A 189 26.53 -13.53 4.02
CA THR A 189 26.81 -14.38 2.84
C THR A 189 26.40 -15.85 3.01
N LYS A 190 26.60 -16.43 4.20
CA LYS A 190 26.19 -17.81 4.51
C LYS A 190 24.68 -18.01 4.43
N LEU A 191 23.91 -17.03 4.89
CA LEU A 191 22.46 -17.07 4.85
C LEU A 191 21.98 -16.99 3.40
N LEU A 192 22.53 -16.06 2.62
CA LEU A 192 22.21 -15.92 1.19
C LEU A 192 22.49 -17.20 0.39
N ALA A 193 23.63 -17.86 0.66
CA ALA A 193 23.97 -19.12 0.02
C ALA A 193 22.96 -20.25 0.34
N ALA A 194 22.38 -20.22 1.54
CA ALA A 194 21.42 -21.22 2.02
C ALA A 194 19.98 -20.99 1.55
N MET A 195 19.66 -19.85 0.92
CA MET A 195 18.32 -19.54 0.44
C MET A 195 17.88 -20.53 -0.65
N SER A 196 16.62 -20.97 -0.58
CA SER A 196 16.00 -21.76 -1.63
C SER A 196 15.78 -20.93 -2.91
N PRO A 197 15.57 -21.56 -4.08
CA PRO A 197 15.26 -20.82 -5.30
C PRO A 197 14.02 -19.92 -5.18
N SER A 198 12.96 -20.38 -4.50
CA SER A 198 11.74 -19.58 -4.29
C SER A 198 12.01 -18.34 -3.45
N GLN A 199 12.80 -18.46 -2.37
CA GLN A 199 13.18 -17.32 -1.53
C GLN A 199 14.03 -16.30 -2.28
N ARG A 200 14.95 -16.76 -3.14
CA ARG A 200 15.76 -15.88 -3.99
C ARG A 200 14.87 -15.11 -4.96
N THR A 201 14.00 -15.82 -5.68
CA THR A 201 13.05 -15.19 -6.62
C THR A 201 12.10 -14.24 -5.90
N ALA A 202 11.62 -14.57 -4.69
CA ALA A 202 10.77 -13.69 -3.90
C ALA A 202 11.45 -12.37 -3.56
N MET A 203 12.69 -12.45 -3.06
CA MET A 203 13.48 -11.26 -2.71
C MET A 203 13.86 -10.44 -3.94
N GLU A 204 14.33 -11.09 -5.03
CA GLU A 204 14.61 -10.43 -6.29
C GLU A 204 13.37 -9.71 -6.84
N THR A 205 12.22 -10.38 -6.85
CA THR A 205 10.97 -9.79 -7.35
C THR A 205 10.55 -8.60 -6.49
N TRP A 206 10.67 -8.69 -5.17
CA TRP A 206 10.43 -7.55 -4.28
C TRP A 206 11.37 -6.37 -4.59
N MET A 207 12.67 -6.62 -4.78
CA MET A 207 13.66 -5.60 -5.14
C MET A 207 13.29 -4.89 -6.44
N VAL A 208 13.06 -5.64 -7.52
CA VAL A 208 12.75 -5.07 -8.84
C VAL A 208 11.38 -4.36 -8.84
N ARG A 209 10.45 -4.74 -7.95
CA ARG A 209 9.09 -4.14 -7.87
C ARG A 209 8.98 -2.92 -6.98
N GLY A 210 10.07 -2.38 -6.43
CA GLY A 210 10.01 -1.18 -5.58
C GLY A 210 10.76 -1.30 -4.26
N GLY A 211 11.26 -2.49 -3.95
CA GLY A 211 12.09 -2.75 -2.77
C GLY A 211 13.36 -1.90 -2.76
N ARG A 212 13.84 -1.63 -1.54
CA ARG A 212 15.03 -0.82 -1.30
C ARG A 212 16.09 -1.65 -0.59
N VAL A 213 17.32 -1.57 -1.07
CA VAL A 213 18.43 -2.36 -0.56
C VAL A 213 19.64 -1.47 -0.26
N LEU A 214 20.24 -1.64 0.91
CA LEU A 214 21.59 -1.16 1.20
C LEU A 214 22.55 -2.35 1.10
N LEU A 215 23.40 -2.34 0.07
CA LEU A 215 24.33 -3.44 -0.22
C LEU A 215 25.76 -3.03 0.11
N MET A 216 26.38 -3.73 1.06
CA MET A 216 27.74 -3.45 1.53
C MET A 216 28.68 -4.55 1.01
N LEU A 217 29.54 -4.18 0.07
CA LEU A 217 30.32 -5.14 -0.72
C LEU A 217 31.74 -5.32 -0.17
N GLY A 218 32.47 -4.22 0.00
CA GLY A 218 33.83 -4.16 0.53
C GLY A 218 34.75 -5.34 0.24
N LYS A 219 35.36 -5.86 1.32
CA LYS A 219 36.28 -7.00 1.26
C LYS A 219 35.55 -8.32 1.01
N SER A 220 34.28 -8.41 1.41
CA SER A 220 33.43 -9.60 1.29
C SER A 220 32.83 -9.81 -0.11
N LEU A 221 33.20 -8.96 -1.09
CA LEU A 221 32.72 -9.05 -2.47
C LEU A 221 32.95 -10.45 -3.09
N PRO A 222 34.12 -11.10 -2.98
CA PRO A 222 34.33 -12.43 -3.56
C PRO A 222 33.41 -13.51 -2.95
N GLU A 223 33.22 -13.49 -1.63
CA GLU A 223 32.33 -14.42 -0.93
C GLU A 223 30.86 -14.19 -1.32
N LEU A 224 30.46 -12.92 -1.45
CA LEU A 224 29.12 -12.56 -1.91
C LEU A 224 28.89 -13.00 -3.36
N GLN A 225 29.86 -12.79 -4.25
CA GLN A 225 29.77 -13.20 -5.65
C GLN A 225 29.60 -14.73 -5.78
N GLN A 226 30.20 -15.51 -4.87
CA GLN A 226 30.00 -16.97 -4.84
C GLN A 226 28.63 -17.35 -4.26
N ALA A 227 28.17 -16.67 -3.21
CA ALA A 227 26.93 -16.99 -2.50
C ALA A 227 25.66 -16.53 -3.23
N ALA A 228 25.70 -15.35 -3.83
CA ALA A 228 24.56 -14.65 -4.40
C ALA A 228 24.98 -13.77 -5.61
N PRO A 229 25.46 -14.36 -6.71
CA PRO A 229 25.83 -13.62 -7.93
C PRO A 229 24.64 -12.81 -8.48
N TRP A 230 23.43 -13.36 -8.34
CA TRP A 230 22.18 -12.72 -8.76
C TRP A 230 21.96 -11.31 -8.17
N LEU A 231 22.48 -11.00 -6.98
CA LEU A 231 22.40 -9.64 -6.40
C LEU A 231 23.25 -8.64 -7.18
N LEU A 232 24.41 -9.08 -7.67
CA LEU A 232 25.34 -8.25 -8.43
C LEU A 232 24.86 -8.06 -9.88
N ASP A 233 24.17 -9.06 -10.43
CA ASP A 233 23.58 -9.02 -11.77
C ASP A 233 22.43 -8.01 -11.87
N LEU A 234 21.76 -7.71 -10.75
CA LEU A 234 20.73 -6.67 -10.66
C LEU A 234 21.28 -5.25 -10.82
N ILE A 235 22.56 -5.02 -10.47
CA ILE A 235 23.17 -3.69 -10.59
C ILE A 235 23.45 -3.43 -12.08
N PRO A 236 22.90 -2.36 -12.67
CA PRO A 236 23.04 -2.11 -14.09
C PRO A 236 24.51 -1.98 -14.52
N ALA A 237 24.84 -2.59 -15.67
CA ALA A 237 26.19 -2.53 -16.22
C ALA A 237 26.52 -1.16 -16.79
N ALA A 238 27.80 -0.77 -16.70
CA ALA A 238 28.29 0.47 -17.32
C ALA A 238 28.04 0.48 -18.84
N LYS A 239 27.88 1.68 -19.43
CA LYS A 239 27.62 1.80 -20.88
C LYS A 239 28.76 1.20 -21.71
N GLY A 240 28.43 0.27 -22.60
CA GLY A 240 29.40 -0.41 -23.48
C GLY A 240 30.08 -1.63 -22.86
N THR A 241 29.67 -2.05 -21.66
CA THR A 241 30.06 -3.33 -21.05
C THR A 241 28.85 -4.26 -20.97
N ILE A 242 29.07 -5.55 -21.24
CA ILE A 242 28.04 -6.58 -21.12
C ILE A 242 27.83 -6.92 -19.63
N GLU A 243 28.92 -6.93 -18.86
CA GLU A 243 28.92 -7.27 -17.43
C GLU A 243 29.79 -6.27 -16.64
N ASN A 244 29.49 -6.16 -15.34
CA ASN A 244 30.27 -5.36 -14.41
C ASN A 244 31.55 -6.09 -14.01
N ASP A 245 32.69 -5.38 -14.10
CA ASP A 245 34.00 -5.86 -13.67
C ASP A 245 34.14 -5.79 -12.13
N TRP A 246 33.50 -6.73 -11.44
CA TRP A 246 33.51 -6.86 -10.00
C TRP A 246 34.89 -7.29 -9.50
N THR A 247 35.63 -6.34 -8.94
CA THR A 247 36.95 -6.57 -8.36
C THR A 247 37.13 -5.76 -7.08
N THR A 248 37.99 -6.25 -6.20
CA THR A 248 38.36 -5.53 -4.98
C THR A 248 39.57 -4.63 -5.27
N VAL A 249 39.47 -3.35 -4.89
CA VAL A 249 40.51 -2.34 -5.04
C VAL A 249 40.81 -1.68 -3.69
N GLN A 250 42.01 -1.14 -3.50
CA GLN A 250 42.35 -0.39 -2.30
C GLN A 250 41.84 1.05 -2.41
N ILE A 251 40.91 1.43 -1.52
CA ILE A 251 40.23 2.74 -1.51
C ILE A 251 40.82 3.63 -0.41
N ASP A 252 41.00 4.91 -0.74
CA ASP A 252 41.35 5.96 0.21
C ASP A 252 40.08 6.43 0.96
N PRO A 253 40.06 6.41 2.31
CA PRO A 253 38.87 6.71 3.07
C PRO A 253 38.51 8.20 3.11
N SER A 254 39.37 9.10 2.61
CA SER A 254 39.19 10.57 2.69
C SER A 254 37.78 11.04 2.27
N ALA A 255 37.17 10.38 1.28
CA ALA A 255 35.83 10.74 0.81
C ALA A 255 34.73 10.36 1.81
N ILE A 256 34.85 9.20 2.48
CA ILE A 256 33.94 8.78 3.56
C ILE A 256 34.11 9.72 4.75
N GLU A 257 35.36 10.03 5.12
CA GLU A 257 35.67 10.92 6.24
C GLU A 257 35.11 12.33 6.06
N THR A 258 35.21 12.85 4.83
CA THR A 258 34.63 14.15 4.47
C THR A 258 33.10 14.10 4.51
N PHE A 259 32.50 13.02 4.03
CA PHE A 259 31.05 12.86 3.99
C PHE A 259 30.43 12.79 5.40
N THR A 260 31.05 12.07 6.33
CA THR A 260 30.60 11.99 7.73
C THR A 260 31.19 13.08 8.64
N ALA A 261 31.99 13.99 8.09
CA ALA A 261 32.73 15.02 8.85
C ALA A 261 33.47 14.45 10.09
N THR A 262 34.06 13.25 9.97
CA THR A 262 34.73 12.58 11.09
C THR A 262 36.03 13.27 11.48
N GLN A 263 36.39 13.16 12.77
CA GLN A 263 37.71 13.52 13.30
C GLN A 263 38.60 12.29 13.57
N THR A 264 38.05 11.08 13.39
CA THR A 264 38.75 9.81 13.61
C THR A 264 39.14 9.24 12.25
N PRO A 265 40.41 9.37 11.83
CA PRO A 265 40.84 8.93 10.52
C PRO A 265 40.78 7.41 10.39
N LEU A 266 40.36 6.95 9.22
CA LEU A 266 40.33 5.56 8.83
C LEU A 266 41.63 5.19 8.09
N GLN A 267 41.94 3.90 8.11
CA GLN A 267 43.00 3.36 7.25
C GLN A 267 42.44 3.03 5.85
N PRO A 268 43.28 3.03 4.80
CA PRO A 268 42.90 2.49 3.51
C PRO A 268 42.33 1.07 3.64
N PHE A 269 41.26 0.80 2.90
CA PHE A 269 40.53 -0.46 3.01
C PHE A 269 40.34 -1.11 1.64
N ALA A 270 40.14 -2.43 1.65
CA ALA A 270 39.78 -3.20 0.49
C ALA A 270 38.30 -2.97 0.19
N GLY A 271 38.00 -2.30 -0.93
CA GLY A 271 36.65 -1.95 -1.34
C GLY A 271 36.27 -2.52 -2.70
N ALA A 272 34.96 -2.69 -2.93
CA ALA A 272 34.45 -3.12 -4.22
C ALA A 272 34.56 -2.00 -5.26
N LYS A 273 34.99 -2.33 -6.47
CA LYS A 273 34.98 -1.42 -7.62
C LYS A 273 33.55 -1.29 -8.14
N LEU A 274 32.85 -0.25 -7.71
CA LEU A 274 31.48 0.03 -8.17
C LEU A 274 31.46 0.47 -9.65
N PRO A 275 30.40 0.12 -10.41
CA PRO A 275 30.19 0.60 -11.77
C PRO A 275 30.23 2.14 -11.87
N LYS A 276 30.74 2.64 -13.00
CA LYS A 276 30.88 4.09 -13.25
C LYS A 276 30.08 4.53 -14.46
N GLY A 277 29.58 5.77 -14.39
CA GLY A 277 28.79 6.35 -15.46
C GLY A 277 27.42 5.69 -15.60
N VAL A 278 27.04 4.89 -14.60
CA VAL A 278 25.70 4.37 -14.40
C VAL A 278 25.31 4.55 -12.93
N GLY A 279 24.06 4.90 -12.66
CA GLY A 279 23.57 5.26 -11.34
C GLY A 279 24.07 6.63 -10.85
N ASP A 280 23.55 7.05 -9.69
CA ASP A 280 23.88 8.32 -9.06
C ASP A 280 24.92 8.11 -7.96
N SER A 281 26.14 8.64 -8.17
CA SER A 281 27.19 8.52 -7.16
C SER A 281 26.97 9.50 -6.01
N ILE A 282 26.69 8.97 -4.82
CA ILE A 282 26.54 9.74 -3.57
C ILE A 282 27.91 10.20 -3.07
N ILE A 283 28.88 9.28 -3.01
CA ILE A 283 30.23 9.55 -2.52
C ILE A 283 31.23 9.21 -3.62
N ASN A 284 31.92 10.23 -4.12
CA ASN A 284 33.01 10.09 -5.09
C ASN A 284 34.36 10.18 -4.38
N GLY A 285 35.08 9.06 -4.35
CA GLY A 285 36.41 8.97 -3.75
C GLY A 285 37.49 8.64 -4.77
N ARG A 286 38.60 8.10 -4.26
CA ARG A 286 39.75 7.67 -5.05
C ARG A 286 40.32 6.37 -4.50
N THR A 287 40.93 5.58 -5.37
CA THR A 287 41.80 4.49 -4.93
C THR A 287 43.11 5.04 -4.39
N THR A 288 43.89 4.22 -3.67
CA THR A 288 45.25 4.58 -3.24
C THR A 288 46.19 4.89 -4.41
N ARG A 289 45.85 4.42 -5.62
CA ARG A 289 46.51 4.76 -6.89
C ARG A 289 45.97 6.05 -7.53
N ARG A 290 45.20 6.85 -6.79
CA ARG A 290 44.58 8.13 -7.20
C ARG A 290 43.61 8.02 -8.38
N VAL A 291 43.06 6.84 -8.64
CA VAL A 291 42.01 6.65 -9.64
C VAL A 291 40.67 7.00 -9.00
N SER A 292 39.95 7.99 -9.55
CA SER A 292 38.60 8.33 -9.08
C SER A 292 37.71 7.09 -9.08
N THR A 293 36.93 6.86 -8.02
CA THR A 293 36.00 5.73 -7.93
C THR A 293 34.79 6.10 -7.08
N PRO A 294 33.56 5.71 -7.48
CA PRO A 294 32.42 5.78 -6.58
C PRO A 294 32.71 4.90 -5.36
N VAL A 295 32.50 5.47 -4.19
CA VAL A 295 32.57 4.77 -2.90
C VAL A 295 31.17 4.43 -2.43
N ALA A 296 30.18 5.26 -2.72
CA ALA A 296 28.77 4.93 -2.59
C ALA A 296 28.00 5.43 -3.82
N ALA A 297 27.07 4.63 -4.31
CA ALA A 297 26.24 4.95 -5.46
C ALA A 297 24.85 4.33 -5.34
N GLU A 298 23.84 5.01 -5.89
CA GLU A 298 22.48 4.50 -6.01
C GLU A 298 22.21 4.01 -7.43
N TYR A 299 21.61 2.84 -7.52
CA TYR A 299 21.21 2.22 -8.78
C TYR A 299 19.70 1.95 -8.73
N VAL A 300 18.99 2.43 -9.73
CA VAL A 300 17.56 2.10 -9.89
C VAL A 300 17.47 0.75 -10.62
N VAL A 301 16.78 -0.20 -10.00
CA VAL A 301 16.61 -1.58 -10.49
C VAL A 301 15.12 -1.87 -10.59
N GLY A 302 14.61 -2.07 -11.81
CA GLY A 302 13.16 -2.05 -12.03
C GLY A 302 12.54 -0.73 -11.56
N LEU A 303 11.65 -0.86 -10.57
CA LEU A 303 11.00 0.22 -9.82
C LEU A 303 11.65 0.45 -8.44
N GLY A 304 12.54 -0.44 -8.01
CA GLY A 304 13.23 -0.35 -6.73
C GLY A 304 14.58 0.37 -6.82
N LYS A 305 15.32 0.31 -5.72
CA LYS A 305 16.59 1.03 -5.58
C LYS A 305 17.61 0.24 -4.76
N ILE A 306 18.83 0.14 -5.27
CA ILE A 306 19.98 -0.42 -4.56
C ILE A 306 20.98 0.70 -4.28
N THR A 307 21.20 1.01 -3.01
CA THR A 307 22.31 1.86 -2.56
C THR A 307 23.50 0.93 -2.27
N ALA A 308 24.50 0.94 -3.16
CA ALA A 308 25.69 0.11 -3.01
C ALA A 308 26.82 0.91 -2.35
N LEU A 309 27.44 0.31 -1.34
CA LEU A 309 28.60 0.83 -0.64
C LEU A 309 29.82 -0.03 -0.98
N ALA A 310 30.87 0.62 -1.47
CA ALA A 310 32.14 -0.01 -1.82
C ALA A 310 32.88 -0.54 -0.59
N ALA A 311 32.51 -0.14 0.63
CA ALA A 311 33.08 -0.60 1.89
C ALA A 311 32.26 -1.73 2.51
N ASP A 312 32.91 -2.50 3.38
CA ASP A 312 32.27 -3.51 4.24
C ASP A 312 32.35 -3.01 5.67
N LEU A 313 31.19 -2.66 6.24
CA LEU A 313 31.09 -2.02 7.55
C LEU A 313 31.16 -3.02 8.71
N ASP A 314 31.09 -4.33 8.41
CA ASP A 314 31.21 -5.44 9.35
C ASP A 314 32.69 -5.80 9.62
N GLN A 315 33.63 -5.18 8.90
CA GLN A 315 35.05 -5.51 8.90
C GLN A 315 35.92 -4.32 9.28
N ALA A 316 37.15 -4.60 9.75
CA ALA A 316 38.14 -3.55 9.95
C ALA A 316 38.42 -2.81 8.61
N PRO A 317 38.53 -1.47 8.61
CA PRO A 317 38.69 -0.58 9.77
C PRO A 317 37.38 -0.01 10.37
N PHE A 318 36.20 -0.43 9.90
CA PHE A 318 34.93 0.21 10.26
C PHE A 318 34.30 -0.29 11.57
N VAL A 319 34.63 -1.51 12.02
CA VAL A 319 34.04 -2.12 13.22
C VAL A 319 34.15 -1.22 14.45
N ASP A 320 35.32 -0.61 14.65
CA ASP A 320 35.61 0.28 15.78
C ASP A 320 35.41 1.77 15.44
N TRP A 321 34.91 2.09 14.24
CA TRP A 321 34.80 3.47 13.76
C TRP A 321 33.53 4.15 14.30
N PRO A 322 33.65 5.25 15.07
CA PRO A 322 32.50 5.85 15.75
C PRO A 322 31.41 6.38 14.81
N GLN A 323 31.78 6.88 13.63
CA GLN A 323 30.84 7.48 12.66
C GLN A 323 30.22 6.45 11.70
N ARG A 324 30.37 5.15 11.96
CA ARG A 324 29.79 4.07 11.14
C ARG A 324 28.27 4.21 10.98
N LEU A 325 27.56 4.50 12.06
CA LEU A 325 26.10 4.64 12.05
C LEU A 325 25.65 5.94 11.36
N ASP A 326 26.43 7.01 11.48
CA ASP A 326 26.18 8.28 10.78
C ASP A 326 26.30 8.09 9.26
N LEU A 327 27.32 7.35 8.80
CA LEU A 327 27.43 6.98 7.39
C LEU A 327 26.19 6.24 6.89
N ILE A 328 25.72 5.23 7.62
CA ILE A 328 24.52 4.45 7.25
C ILE A 328 23.28 5.34 7.20
N THR A 329 23.11 6.21 8.21
CA THR A 329 21.95 7.11 8.30
C THR A 329 21.93 8.13 7.17
N GLN A 330 23.08 8.70 6.81
CA GLN A 330 23.17 9.64 5.70
C GLN A 330 22.96 8.97 4.32
N LEU A 331 23.43 7.74 4.14
CA LEU A 331 23.23 6.98 2.89
C LEU A 331 21.77 6.52 2.69
N THR A 332 21.08 6.18 3.76
CA THR A 332 19.68 5.69 3.73
C THR A 332 18.65 6.82 3.89
N GLY A 333 19.08 7.98 4.40
CA GLY A 333 18.29 9.20 4.55
C GLY A 333 17.08 9.01 5.46
N LYS A 334 15.92 9.51 5.01
CA LYS A 334 14.65 9.43 5.76
C LYS A 334 14.21 7.99 6.07
N ARG A 335 14.77 6.96 5.42
CA ARG A 335 14.32 5.56 5.57
C ARG A 335 14.75 4.92 6.89
N LEU A 336 15.74 5.47 7.57
CA LEU A 336 16.08 5.09 8.94
C LEU A 336 15.61 6.13 9.97
N SER A 337 14.91 7.17 9.53
CA SER A 337 14.36 8.20 10.41
C SER A 337 12.91 7.89 10.71
N SER A 338 12.54 7.75 11.99
CA SER A 338 11.13 7.75 12.37
C SER A 338 10.58 9.17 12.23
N GLU A 339 9.57 9.36 11.39
CA GLU A 339 8.88 10.64 11.26
C GLU A 339 8.03 10.92 12.50
N VAL A 340 8.65 11.46 13.55
CA VAL A 340 7.92 12.09 14.64
C VAL A 340 7.51 13.48 14.16
N MET A 341 6.39 13.55 13.44
CA MET A 341 5.72 14.82 13.20
C MET A 341 5.40 15.47 14.56
N PRO A 342 5.84 16.71 14.81
CA PRO A 342 5.47 17.39 16.05
C PRO A 342 3.94 17.50 16.10
N THR A 343 3.37 17.16 17.25
CA THR A 343 1.91 17.14 17.51
C THR A 343 1.21 18.48 17.23
N SER A 344 1.94 19.57 17.06
CA SER A 344 1.44 20.87 16.63
C SER A 344 1.08 20.96 15.13
N ALA A 345 1.53 20.02 14.29
CA ALA A 345 1.22 19.94 12.86
C ALA A 345 0.05 18.99 12.53
N LEU A 346 -0.57 18.35 13.53
CA LEU A 346 -1.79 17.57 13.33
C LEU A 346 -2.90 18.49 12.81
N ASN A 347 -3.31 18.28 11.56
CA ASN A 347 -4.49 18.93 10.98
C ASN A 347 -5.72 18.56 11.82
N ARG A 348 -6.12 19.44 12.74
CA ARG A 348 -7.36 19.27 13.53
C ARG A 348 -8.63 19.37 12.69
N SER A 349 -8.51 19.75 11.42
CA SER A 349 -9.63 19.91 10.48
C SER A 349 -10.08 18.60 9.83
N THR A 350 -9.23 17.57 9.79
CA THR A 350 -9.53 16.28 9.15
C THR A 350 -9.42 15.13 10.14
N ALA A 351 -10.16 14.05 9.89
CA ALA A 351 -10.09 12.81 10.67
C ALA A 351 -8.97 11.87 10.20
N TYR A 352 -7.93 12.40 9.54
CA TYR A 352 -6.79 11.64 9.02
C TYR A 352 -5.57 12.54 8.90
N ASP A 353 -4.38 11.93 8.95
CA ASP A 353 -3.07 12.56 8.87
C ASP A 353 -2.20 12.01 7.72
N ASP A 354 -2.77 11.19 6.84
CA ASP A 354 -2.09 10.52 5.72
C ASP A 354 -2.87 10.71 4.39
N LEU A 355 -2.15 10.73 3.26
CA LEU A 355 -2.73 10.85 1.92
C LEU A 355 -3.65 9.67 1.56
N ALA A 356 -3.40 8.47 2.07
CA ALA A 356 -4.30 7.33 1.93
C ALA A 356 -5.66 7.62 2.58
N GLY A 357 -5.68 8.32 3.71
CA GLY A 357 -6.91 8.78 4.37
C GLY A 357 -7.69 9.77 3.51
N GLN A 358 -7.00 10.73 2.88
CA GLN A 358 -7.61 11.67 1.94
C GLN A 358 -8.18 10.98 0.71
N MET A 359 -7.43 10.03 0.14
CA MET A 359 -7.89 9.23 -1.00
C MET A 359 -9.11 8.37 -0.64
N ARG A 360 -9.11 7.71 0.54
CA ARG A 360 -10.29 6.97 1.01
C ARG A 360 -11.51 7.86 1.11
N ALA A 361 -11.38 9.03 1.75
CA ALA A 361 -12.47 9.97 1.92
C ALA A 361 -13.04 10.46 0.57
N THR A 362 -12.18 10.56 -0.44
CA THR A 362 -12.54 10.87 -1.83
C THR A 362 -13.28 9.72 -2.49
N LEU A 363 -12.80 8.48 -2.37
CA LEU A 363 -13.47 7.29 -2.93
C LEU A 363 -14.80 6.99 -2.22
N ASP A 364 -14.95 7.33 -0.93
CA ASP A 364 -16.19 7.16 -0.17
C ASP A 364 -17.28 8.21 -0.53
N HIS A 365 -17.08 9.01 -1.58
CA HIS A 365 -18.05 9.97 -2.08
C HIS A 365 -18.98 9.36 -3.15
N PHE A 366 -20.13 8.82 -2.74
CA PHE A 366 -21.10 8.23 -3.68
C PHE A 366 -22.27 9.18 -3.96
N PRO A 367 -22.67 9.39 -5.24
CA PRO A 367 -23.82 10.23 -5.59
C PRO A 367 -25.13 9.80 -4.92
N THR A 368 -25.30 8.50 -4.70
CA THR A 368 -26.49 7.92 -4.06
C THR A 368 -26.65 8.30 -2.58
N GLN A 369 -25.56 8.74 -1.92
CA GLN A 369 -25.59 9.12 -0.51
C GLN A 369 -26.08 10.55 -0.33
N ARG A 370 -27.25 10.71 0.31
CA ARG A 370 -27.73 12.03 0.76
C ARG A 370 -26.92 12.51 1.96
N ARG A 371 -25.91 13.37 1.72
CA ARG A 371 -25.19 14.05 2.79
C ARG A 371 -25.96 15.30 3.22
N PHE A 372 -26.54 15.26 4.42
CA PHE A 372 -27.09 16.46 5.05
C PHE A 372 -25.97 17.25 5.71
N ARG A 373 -25.86 18.54 5.40
CA ARG A 373 -25.02 19.44 6.19
C ARG A 373 -25.48 19.38 7.65
N PHE A 374 -24.54 19.43 8.60
CA PHE A 374 -24.86 19.39 10.03
C PHE A 374 -25.91 20.44 10.45
N SER A 375 -25.94 21.60 9.77
CA SER A 375 -26.98 22.62 9.95
C SER A 375 -28.38 22.13 9.64
N ILE A 376 -28.55 21.29 8.62
CA ILE A 376 -29.84 20.70 8.23
C ILE A 376 -30.26 19.69 9.30
N VAL A 377 -29.34 18.85 9.77
CA VAL A 377 -29.64 17.89 10.86
C VAL A 377 -30.05 18.64 12.13
N SER A 378 -29.32 19.70 12.48
CA SER A 378 -29.63 20.56 13.62
C SER A 378 -30.99 21.25 13.47
N LEU A 379 -31.33 21.71 12.25
CA LEU A 379 -32.63 22.33 11.95
C LEU A 379 -33.78 21.31 12.00
N ILE A 380 -33.56 20.08 11.53
CA ILE A 380 -34.51 18.96 11.68
C ILE A 380 -34.71 18.64 13.17
N LEU A 381 -33.64 18.55 13.95
CA LEU A 381 -33.71 18.28 15.39
C LEU A 381 -34.44 19.40 16.14
N LEU A 382 -34.11 20.66 15.85
CA LEU A 382 -34.80 21.82 16.42
C LEU A 382 -36.28 21.84 16.02
N GLY A 383 -36.57 21.53 14.76
CA GLY A 383 -37.92 21.35 14.26
C GLY A 383 -38.66 20.25 15.02
N LEU A 384 -38.01 19.12 15.27
CA LEU A 384 -38.55 17.99 16.02
C LEU A 384 -38.84 18.35 17.48
N ILE A 385 -37.92 19.04 18.16
CA ILE A 385 -38.12 19.54 19.53
C ILE A 385 -39.28 20.55 19.58
N THR A 386 -39.35 21.44 18.60
CA THR A 386 -40.42 22.45 18.50
C THR A 386 -41.78 21.82 18.22
N LEU A 387 -41.80 20.82 17.36
CA LEU A 387 -43.00 20.08 16.96
C LEU A 387 -43.54 19.24 18.14
N VAL A 388 -42.65 18.56 18.87
CA VAL A 388 -42.97 17.72 20.03
C VAL A 388 -43.39 18.51 21.27
N GLY A 389 -42.74 19.64 21.57
CA GLY A 389 -43.03 20.40 22.78
C GLY A 389 -44.07 21.51 22.55
N PRO A 390 -43.65 22.69 22.08
CA PRO A 390 -44.52 23.85 21.90
C PRO A 390 -45.73 23.61 20.99
N LEU A 391 -45.53 22.95 19.84
CA LEU A 391 -46.57 22.82 18.82
C LEU A 391 -47.65 21.82 19.25
N ASP A 392 -47.27 20.66 19.77
CA ASP A 392 -48.21 19.68 20.32
C ASP A 392 -49.00 20.25 21.49
N TYR A 393 -48.34 20.95 22.43
CA TYR A 393 -49.01 21.63 23.53
C TYR A 393 -50.03 22.66 23.03
N PHE A 394 -49.67 23.47 22.03
CA PHE A 394 -50.58 24.45 21.46
C PHE A 394 -51.79 23.79 20.78
N VAL A 395 -51.59 22.74 19.99
CA VAL A 395 -52.66 22.00 19.31
C VAL A 395 -53.59 21.35 20.32
N VAL A 396 -53.06 20.66 21.32
CA VAL A 396 -53.85 19.91 22.31
C VAL A 396 -54.57 20.84 23.29
N ASN A 397 -53.89 21.88 23.80
CA ASN A 397 -54.40 22.71 24.89
C ASN A 397 -55.17 23.94 24.39
N ARG A 398 -54.75 24.57 23.28
CA ARG A 398 -55.36 25.81 22.77
C ARG A 398 -56.38 25.55 21.66
N LEU A 399 -56.11 24.61 20.75
CA LEU A 399 -56.94 24.38 19.57
C LEU A 399 -58.03 23.32 19.81
N LEU A 400 -57.67 22.19 20.41
CA LEU A 400 -58.58 21.06 20.67
C LEU A 400 -59.20 21.09 22.08
N GLY A 401 -58.62 21.85 23.01
CA GLY A 401 -59.14 22.09 24.36
C GLY A 401 -59.27 20.84 25.23
N LYS A 402 -58.63 19.72 24.86
CA LYS A 402 -58.75 18.42 25.55
C LYS A 402 -57.35 17.86 25.85
N PRO A 403 -56.82 18.07 27.06
CA PRO A 403 -55.44 17.68 27.41
C PRO A 403 -55.17 16.16 27.31
N LEU A 404 -56.21 15.32 27.36
CA LEU A 404 -56.07 13.87 27.19
C LEU A 404 -55.72 13.44 25.75
N LEU A 405 -55.91 14.30 24.74
CA LEU A 405 -55.56 14.00 23.35
C LEU A 405 -54.04 13.95 23.12
N GLY A 406 -53.24 14.54 24.01
CA GLY A 406 -51.77 14.49 23.94
C GLY A 406 -51.20 13.07 23.91
N TRP A 407 -51.89 12.13 24.57
CA TRP A 407 -51.52 10.71 24.56
C TRP A 407 -51.65 10.04 23.19
N LEU A 408 -52.43 10.61 22.27
CA LEU A 408 -52.60 10.10 20.91
C LEU A 408 -51.80 10.92 19.90
N THR A 409 -51.74 12.24 20.05
CA THR A 409 -51.04 13.14 19.11
C THR A 409 -49.52 12.92 19.17
N PHE A 410 -48.96 12.72 20.36
CA PHE A 410 -47.53 12.48 20.52
C PHE A 410 -47.04 11.21 19.79
N PRO A 411 -47.61 10.00 20.01
CA PRO A 411 -47.21 8.80 19.26
C PRO A 411 -47.47 8.91 17.76
N ALA A 412 -48.61 9.49 17.35
CA ALA A 412 -48.94 9.66 15.93
C ALA A 412 -47.92 10.55 15.21
N MET A 413 -47.49 11.63 15.87
CA MET A 413 -46.49 12.54 15.34
C MET A 413 -45.10 11.91 15.31
N ALA A 414 -44.73 11.16 16.35
CA ALA A 414 -43.48 10.39 16.36
C ALA A 414 -43.44 9.37 15.20
N ILE A 415 -44.54 8.65 14.95
CA ILE A 415 -44.67 7.72 13.81
C ILE A 415 -44.59 8.46 12.48
N GLY A 416 -45.29 9.59 12.34
CA GLY A 416 -45.25 10.41 11.12
C GLY A 416 -43.85 10.92 10.78
N ILE A 417 -43.11 11.38 11.80
CA ILE A 417 -41.71 11.81 11.63
C ILE A 417 -40.81 10.62 11.30
N ALA A 418 -40.96 9.49 11.98
CA ALA A 418 -40.19 8.29 11.70
C ALA A 418 -40.42 7.81 10.25
N ALA A 419 -41.68 7.77 9.80
CA ALA A 419 -42.02 7.43 8.42
C ALA A 419 -41.43 8.44 7.42
N PHE A 420 -41.49 9.73 7.70
CA PHE A 420 -40.87 10.76 6.87
C PHE A 420 -39.34 10.58 6.77
N LEU A 421 -38.67 10.32 7.88
CA LEU A 421 -37.23 10.08 7.91
C LEU A 421 -36.84 8.82 7.14
N ILE A 422 -37.62 7.73 7.27
CA ILE A 422 -37.43 6.49 6.50
C ILE A 422 -37.58 6.77 5.00
N LEU A 423 -38.63 7.48 4.59
CA LEU A 423 -38.85 7.84 3.19
C LEU A 423 -37.71 8.72 2.64
N GLN A 424 -37.17 9.62 3.46
CA GLN A 424 -36.04 10.46 3.08
C GLN A 424 -34.70 9.73 3.06
N ALA A 425 -34.60 8.59 3.76
CA ALA A 425 -33.42 7.73 3.82
C ALA A 425 -33.35 6.69 2.68
N ASN A 426 -34.37 6.61 1.83
CA ASN A 426 -34.34 5.83 0.59
C ASN A 426 -33.23 6.33 -0.35
N PRO A 427 -32.62 5.42 -1.13
CA PRO A 427 -31.55 5.81 -2.05
C PRO A 427 -32.10 6.77 -3.08
N MET A 428 -31.27 7.74 -3.49
CA MET A 428 -31.63 8.59 -4.62
C MET A 428 -31.47 7.76 -5.89
N THR A 429 -32.57 7.28 -6.46
CA THR A 429 -32.54 6.60 -7.76
C THR A 429 -32.14 7.62 -8.82
N GLU A 430 -31.05 7.38 -9.54
CA GLU A 430 -30.70 8.13 -10.75
C GLU A 430 -31.72 7.83 -11.85
N SER A 431 -32.93 8.35 -11.73
CA SER A 431 -34.00 8.21 -12.72
C SER A 431 -34.44 9.57 -13.22
N THR A 432 -33.54 10.50 -13.54
CA THR A 432 -33.91 11.73 -14.27
C THR A 432 -32.70 12.42 -14.91
N THR A 433 -32.38 12.11 -16.18
CA THR A 433 -31.83 13.09 -17.16
C THR A 433 -31.74 12.60 -18.61
N THR A 434 -32.20 11.40 -18.95
CA THR A 434 -32.38 10.97 -20.36
C THR A 434 -33.84 10.70 -20.70
N ALA A 435 -34.70 11.68 -20.45
CA ALA A 435 -35.96 11.77 -21.19
C ALA A 435 -35.66 12.38 -22.56
N LEU A 436 -35.47 11.51 -23.57
CA LEU A 436 -35.74 11.68 -25.02
C LEU A 436 -34.82 10.74 -25.83
N GLY A 437 -35.14 9.45 -25.86
CA GLY A 437 -34.47 8.46 -26.70
C GLY A 437 -34.64 7.06 -26.11
N GLY A 438 -35.48 6.24 -26.72
CA GLY A 438 -35.89 4.95 -26.18
C GLY A 438 -34.73 3.97 -26.00
N ASP A 439 -34.67 3.36 -24.81
CA ASP A 439 -34.97 1.95 -24.60
C ASP A 439 -35.14 1.75 -23.08
N ALA A 440 -36.14 0.97 -22.68
CA ALA A 440 -36.36 0.63 -21.28
C ALA A 440 -35.26 -0.33 -20.83
N ILE A 441 -34.14 0.23 -20.35
CA ILE A 441 -33.04 -0.51 -19.75
C ILE A 441 -33.55 -1.10 -18.42
N SER A 442 -33.30 -2.40 -18.23
CA SER A 442 -33.66 -3.17 -17.04
C SER A 442 -33.32 -2.42 -15.75
N ASP A 443 -34.34 -2.22 -14.91
CA ASP A 443 -34.32 -1.51 -13.64
C ASP A 443 -33.67 -2.34 -12.52
N SER A 444 -32.53 -2.97 -12.83
CA SER A 444 -31.74 -3.73 -11.86
C SER A 444 -30.94 -2.75 -10.99
N PRO A 445 -31.01 -2.83 -9.65
CA PRO A 445 -30.26 -1.94 -8.78
C PRO A 445 -28.76 -2.17 -8.96
N ARG A 446 -28.07 -1.18 -9.53
CA ARG A 446 -26.61 -1.21 -9.71
C ARG A 446 -25.90 -0.83 -8.43
N ILE A 447 -24.83 -1.56 -8.10
CA ILE A 447 -24.00 -1.27 -6.93
C ILE A 447 -22.95 -0.21 -7.35
N PRO A 448 -22.97 1.00 -6.77
CA PRO A 448 -22.03 2.05 -7.15
C PRO A 448 -20.63 1.74 -6.62
N VAL A 449 -19.64 1.91 -7.48
CA VAL A 449 -18.22 1.66 -7.17
C VAL A 449 -17.40 2.84 -7.65
N ASN A 450 -16.66 3.46 -6.73
CA ASN A 450 -15.65 4.46 -7.06
C ASN A 450 -14.28 3.80 -7.04
N ARG A 451 -13.53 3.94 -8.12
CA ARG A 451 -12.26 3.26 -8.29
C ARG A 451 -11.18 4.17 -8.87
N ILE A 452 -9.96 3.95 -8.39
CA ILE A 452 -8.75 4.49 -8.99
C ILE A 452 -7.75 3.38 -9.25
N GLU A 453 -7.00 3.47 -10.34
CA GLU A 453 -6.04 2.49 -10.78
C GLU A 453 -4.74 3.17 -11.24
N TRP A 454 -3.61 2.70 -10.71
CA TRP A 454 -2.26 3.10 -11.11
C TRP A 454 -1.58 1.95 -11.82
N VAL A 455 -1.08 2.21 -13.03
CA VAL A 455 -0.40 1.23 -13.88
C VAL A 455 1.04 1.68 -14.10
N ASP A 456 2.00 0.88 -13.65
CA ASP A 456 3.43 1.16 -13.78
C ASP A 456 4.10 0.17 -14.74
N LEU A 457 4.78 0.70 -15.75
CA LEU A 457 5.40 -0.06 -16.82
C LEU A 457 6.89 0.31 -16.91
N ASP A 458 7.79 -0.65 -16.69
CA ASP A 458 9.23 -0.50 -16.99
C ASP A 458 9.50 -1.07 -18.38
N SER A 459 9.82 -0.20 -19.34
CA SER A 459 10.05 -0.60 -20.73
C SER A 459 11.33 -1.43 -20.90
N LYS A 460 12.35 -1.19 -20.07
CA LYS A 460 13.65 -1.87 -20.19
C LYS A 460 13.60 -3.28 -19.62
N ASN A 461 13.00 -3.44 -18.44
CA ASN A 461 12.91 -4.74 -17.76
C ASN A 461 11.65 -5.52 -18.13
N GLN A 462 10.78 -4.96 -18.98
CA GLN A 462 9.49 -5.54 -19.37
C GLN A 462 8.67 -5.95 -18.14
N LEU A 463 8.58 -5.05 -17.15
CA LEU A 463 7.84 -5.27 -15.91
C LEU A 463 6.61 -4.37 -15.85
N GLY A 464 5.44 -5.00 -15.74
CA GLY A 464 4.16 -4.33 -15.51
C GLY A 464 3.61 -4.64 -14.12
N ARG A 465 3.14 -3.60 -13.42
CA ARG A 465 2.30 -3.75 -12.23
C ARG A 465 1.10 -2.82 -12.28
N SER A 466 -0.01 -3.23 -11.69
CA SER A 466 -1.15 -2.36 -11.43
C SER A 466 -1.57 -2.49 -9.97
N PHE A 467 -1.91 -1.36 -9.37
CA PHE A 467 -2.61 -1.29 -8.09
C PHE A 467 -3.90 -0.52 -8.32
N ALA A 468 -5.05 -1.12 -8.00
CA ALA A 468 -6.33 -0.44 -8.01
C ALA A 468 -6.96 -0.48 -6.63
N TRP A 469 -7.59 0.64 -6.25
CA TRP A 469 -8.37 0.77 -5.04
C TRP A 469 -9.81 1.12 -5.42
N ALA A 470 -10.73 0.23 -5.06
CA ALA A 470 -12.16 0.42 -5.21
C ALA A 470 -12.84 0.60 -3.83
N SER A 471 -13.75 1.56 -3.73
CA SER A 471 -14.74 1.62 -2.65
C SER A 471 -16.10 1.21 -3.22
N ILE A 472 -16.72 0.21 -2.60
CA ILE A 472 -18.00 -0.37 -3.00
C ILE A 472 -19.04 0.03 -1.97
N TYR A 473 -20.11 0.70 -2.39
CA TYR A 473 -21.18 1.11 -1.49
C TYR A 473 -22.42 0.23 -1.65
N SER A 474 -22.98 -0.20 -0.52
CA SER A 474 -24.27 -0.91 -0.50
C SER A 474 -25.29 -0.12 0.31
N HIS A 475 -26.46 0.13 -0.29
CA HIS A 475 -27.56 0.77 0.44
C HIS A 475 -28.23 -0.22 1.41
N ASP A 476 -28.48 -1.44 0.94
CA ASP A 476 -29.04 -2.54 1.71
C ASP A 476 -27.96 -3.51 2.16
N ALA A 477 -28.26 -4.37 3.14
CA ALA A 477 -27.34 -5.41 3.55
C ALA A 477 -27.16 -6.42 2.41
N ASN A 478 -25.92 -6.75 2.06
CA ASN A 478 -25.63 -7.63 0.93
C ASN A 478 -24.41 -8.53 1.19
N LEU A 479 -24.37 -9.67 0.50
CA LEU A 479 -23.21 -10.57 0.44
C LEU A 479 -22.75 -10.64 -1.00
N LEU A 480 -21.48 -10.34 -1.24
CA LEU A 480 -20.92 -10.33 -2.59
C LEU A 480 -19.72 -11.26 -2.69
N ASP A 481 -19.64 -11.99 -3.80
CA ASP A 481 -18.39 -12.56 -4.28
C ASP A 481 -17.73 -11.51 -5.17
N ILE A 482 -16.46 -11.20 -4.92
CA ILE A 482 -15.71 -10.16 -5.62
C ILE A 482 -14.44 -10.76 -6.20
N THR A 483 -14.27 -10.57 -7.50
CA THR A 483 -13.06 -10.92 -8.23
C THR A 483 -12.59 -9.74 -9.06
N SER A 484 -11.28 -9.64 -9.26
CA SER A 484 -10.71 -8.76 -10.26
C SER A 484 -10.75 -9.48 -11.60
N ALA A 485 -11.25 -8.83 -12.65
CA ALA A 485 -11.27 -9.35 -14.00
C ALA A 485 -10.47 -8.45 -14.95
N ALA A 486 -10.02 -9.02 -16.06
CA ALA A 486 -9.36 -8.28 -17.13
C ALA A 486 -10.31 -7.20 -17.67
N GLY A 487 -9.85 -5.94 -17.68
CA GLY A 487 -10.56 -4.84 -18.32
C GLY A 487 -10.21 -4.77 -19.81
N PRO A 488 -10.87 -3.87 -20.57
CA PRO A 488 -10.68 -3.76 -22.02
C PRO A 488 -9.22 -3.50 -22.43
N SER A 489 -8.46 -2.77 -21.61
CA SER A 489 -7.10 -2.37 -21.95
C SER A 489 -6.05 -3.45 -21.63
N LEU A 490 -6.32 -4.40 -20.71
CA LEU A 490 -5.31 -5.38 -20.27
C LEU A 490 -4.85 -6.31 -21.39
N GLY A 491 -5.78 -6.82 -22.20
CA GLY A 491 -5.43 -7.70 -23.32
C GLY A 491 -4.57 -7.04 -24.39
N GLN A 492 -4.62 -5.71 -24.49
CA GLN A 492 -3.79 -4.95 -25.44
C GLN A 492 -2.44 -4.59 -24.81
N LEU A 493 -2.44 -4.21 -23.52
CA LEU A 493 -1.28 -3.73 -22.78
C LEU A 493 -0.40 -4.83 -22.20
N SER A 494 -0.84 -6.09 -22.17
CA SER A 494 -0.09 -7.21 -21.59
C SER A 494 0.18 -8.32 -22.59
N LYS A 495 1.41 -8.86 -22.56
CA LYS A 495 1.80 -10.10 -23.24
C LYS A 495 1.41 -11.33 -22.43
N SER A 496 1.55 -11.25 -21.11
CA SER A 496 1.20 -12.31 -20.16
C SER A 496 0.88 -11.71 -18.79
N VAL A 497 -0.02 -12.37 -18.04
CA VAL A 497 -0.35 -12.00 -16.65
C VAL A 497 0.20 -13.09 -15.74
N SER A 498 0.99 -12.72 -14.74
CA SER A 498 1.59 -13.64 -13.77
C SER A 498 0.86 -13.66 -12.44
N ALA A 499 0.16 -12.57 -12.08
CA ALA A 499 -0.71 -12.57 -10.91
C ALA A 499 -1.83 -11.55 -10.99
N MET A 500 -2.94 -11.85 -10.31
CA MET A 500 -4.13 -11.01 -10.20
C MET A 500 -4.80 -11.23 -8.83
N LEU A 501 -4.36 -10.48 -7.83
CA LEU A 501 -4.82 -10.60 -6.45
C LEU A 501 -5.94 -9.59 -6.18
N THR A 502 -7.07 -10.07 -5.67
CA THR A 502 -8.15 -9.28 -5.08
C THR A 502 -8.11 -9.45 -3.57
N ILE A 503 -7.95 -8.36 -2.83
CA ILE A 503 -7.76 -8.38 -1.38
C ILE A 503 -8.68 -7.37 -0.66
N PRO A 504 -9.12 -7.68 0.57
CA PRO A 504 -9.71 -6.66 1.41
C PRO A 504 -8.69 -5.55 1.66
N TYR A 505 -9.13 -4.31 1.59
CA TYR A 505 -8.25 -3.16 1.78
C TYR A 505 -8.85 -2.22 2.81
N GLY A 506 -8.34 -2.25 4.04
CA GLY A 506 -8.78 -1.37 5.13
C GLY A 506 -7.61 -0.50 5.56
N PHE A 507 -7.87 0.76 5.88
CA PHE A 507 -6.84 1.66 6.41
C PHE A 507 -6.58 1.31 7.88
N PRO A 508 -5.38 0.84 8.26
CA PRO A 508 -5.10 0.37 9.61
C PRO A 508 -4.68 1.50 10.57
N GLY A 509 -4.97 2.77 10.24
CA GLY A 509 -4.50 3.91 11.01
C GLY A 509 -5.43 4.34 12.15
N ARG A 510 -4.82 4.72 13.27
CA ARG A 510 -5.50 5.24 14.47
C ARG A 510 -6.15 6.62 14.27
N SER A 511 -5.79 7.33 13.20
CA SER A 511 -6.20 8.73 12.98
C SER A 511 -7.69 8.88 12.66
N PHE A 512 -8.39 7.79 12.34
CA PHE A 512 -9.82 7.80 12.01
C PHE A 512 -10.77 7.97 13.21
N GLY A 513 -10.32 8.44 14.38
CA GLY A 513 -11.14 8.36 15.59
C GLY A 513 -11.69 6.94 15.81
N ALA A 514 -10.97 5.94 15.27
CA ALA A 514 -11.28 4.54 15.41
C ALA A 514 -11.05 4.21 16.87
N ILE A 515 -12.10 4.41 17.66
CA ILE A 515 -12.51 3.32 18.52
C ILE A 515 -12.60 2.15 17.53
N GLN A 516 -11.58 1.31 17.48
CA GLN A 516 -11.78 -0.06 17.02
C GLN A 516 -12.86 -0.56 17.98
N VAL A 517 -14.13 -0.46 17.55
CA VAL A 517 -15.25 -0.96 18.34
C VAL A 517 -15.15 -2.47 18.18
N THR A 518 -14.24 -3.06 18.94
CA THR A 518 -14.11 -4.50 19.07
C THR A 518 -15.51 -5.03 19.39
N GLY A 519 -16.06 -5.84 18.49
CA GLY A 519 -17.36 -6.47 18.69
C GLY A 519 -18.56 -5.90 17.94
N GLU A 520 -18.52 -4.71 17.31
CA GLU A 520 -19.67 -4.28 16.47
C GLU A 520 -19.76 -5.10 15.17
N ASN A 521 -18.60 -5.45 14.59
CA ASN A 521 -18.49 -6.22 13.36
C ASN A 521 -18.37 -7.74 13.57
N GLU A 522 -18.33 -8.23 14.81
CA GLU A 522 -18.48 -9.67 15.12
C GLU A 522 -19.83 -10.24 14.66
N ARG A 523 -20.81 -9.37 14.40
CA ARG A 523 -22.14 -9.76 13.91
C ARG A 523 -22.19 -10.02 12.40
N LEU A 524 -21.16 -9.62 11.66
CA LEU A 524 -21.08 -9.87 10.23
C LEU A 524 -20.56 -11.29 9.97
N PRO A 525 -21.09 -12.01 8.96
CA PRO A 525 -20.64 -13.36 8.67
C PRO A 525 -19.18 -13.39 8.22
N THR A 526 -18.48 -14.46 8.58
CA THR A 526 -17.12 -14.72 8.08
C THR A 526 -17.13 -14.85 6.57
N TYR A 527 -16.21 -14.17 5.91
CA TYR A 527 -16.00 -14.28 4.47
C TYR A 527 -14.63 -14.88 4.16
N GLN A 528 -14.39 -15.27 2.91
CA GLN A 528 -13.17 -15.99 2.51
C GLN A 528 -12.38 -15.21 1.47
N VAL A 529 -11.05 -15.31 1.53
CA VAL A 529 -10.13 -14.93 0.47
C VAL A 529 -9.44 -16.21 0.00
N SER A 530 -9.76 -16.66 -1.21
CA SER A 530 -9.19 -17.89 -1.77
C SER A 530 -8.04 -17.57 -2.70
N LEU A 531 -6.83 -18.01 -2.32
CA LEU A 531 -5.64 -17.94 -3.17
C LEU A 531 -5.62 -19.15 -4.11
N VAL A 532 -5.61 -18.87 -5.41
CA VAL A 532 -5.61 -19.87 -6.47
C VAL A 532 -4.30 -19.75 -7.25
N SER A 533 -3.66 -20.88 -7.52
CA SER A 533 -2.46 -20.94 -8.36
C SER A 533 -2.74 -21.93 -9.49
N GLU A 534 -2.98 -21.40 -10.69
CA GLU A 534 -3.30 -22.18 -11.89
C GLU A 534 -2.36 -21.80 -13.03
N ALA A 535 -1.76 -22.81 -13.67
CA ALA A 535 -0.91 -22.63 -14.85
C ALA A 535 0.19 -21.55 -14.71
N GLY A 536 0.74 -21.37 -13.50
CA GLY A 536 1.78 -20.38 -13.21
C GLY A 536 1.26 -18.95 -12.95
N THR A 537 -0.05 -18.73 -12.96
CA THR A 537 -0.69 -17.47 -12.56
C THR A 537 -1.24 -17.59 -11.15
N THR A 538 -0.90 -16.64 -10.27
CA THR A 538 -1.48 -16.56 -8.92
C THR A 538 -2.62 -15.56 -8.89
N SER A 539 -3.82 -16.00 -8.56
CA SER A 539 -4.99 -15.13 -8.43
C SER A 539 -5.63 -15.24 -7.05
N SER A 540 -6.46 -14.26 -6.69
CA SER A 540 -7.35 -14.40 -5.54
C SER A 540 -8.75 -13.89 -5.79
N GLU A 541 -9.69 -14.56 -5.13
CA GLU A 541 -11.11 -14.28 -5.12
C GLU A 541 -11.57 -14.05 -3.68
N ILE A 542 -12.45 -13.07 -3.48
CA ILE A 542 -13.12 -12.83 -2.20
C ILE A 542 -14.53 -13.40 -2.30
N ARG A 543 -14.92 -14.29 -1.39
CA ARG A 543 -16.23 -14.94 -1.39
C ARG A 543 -17.06 -14.53 -0.18
N GLY A 544 -18.31 -14.15 -0.43
CA GLY A 544 -19.31 -13.85 0.59
C GLY A 544 -18.97 -12.64 1.45
N VAL A 545 -18.34 -11.59 0.90
CA VAL A 545 -18.00 -10.41 1.67
C VAL A 545 -19.27 -9.69 2.15
N PRO A 546 -19.43 -9.45 3.46
CA PRO A 546 -20.59 -8.74 3.98
C PRO A 546 -20.45 -7.24 3.77
N LEU A 547 -21.49 -6.65 3.19
CA LEU A 547 -21.70 -5.20 3.15
C LEU A 547 -22.85 -4.85 4.09
N ALA A 548 -22.55 -4.04 5.10
CA ALA A 548 -23.56 -3.52 6.01
C ALA A 548 -24.47 -2.52 5.26
N PRO A 549 -25.73 -2.35 5.71
CA PRO A 549 -26.63 -1.39 5.06
C PRO A 549 -26.09 0.04 5.23
N ARG A 550 -26.07 0.79 4.13
CA ARG A 550 -25.56 2.17 4.03
C ARG A 550 -24.08 2.29 4.41
N SER A 551 -23.28 1.24 4.20
CA SER A 551 -21.82 1.28 4.38
C SER A 551 -21.09 1.18 3.04
N SER A 552 -19.82 1.58 3.05
CA SER A 552 -18.88 1.25 1.99
C SER A 552 -17.83 0.27 2.49
N LYS A 553 -17.29 -0.55 1.57
CA LYS A 553 -16.16 -1.43 1.82
C LYS A 553 -15.09 -1.23 0.76
N SER A 554 -13.84 -1.17 1.19
CA SER A 554 -12.69 -0.96 0.33
C SER A 554 -12.05 -2.30 -0.06
N ILE A 555 -11.79 -2.45 -1.36
CA ILE A 555 -11.16 -3.62 -1.98
C ILE A 555 -9.99 -3.13 -2.83
N ALA A 556 -8.88 -3.86 -2.80
CA ALA A 556 -7.75 -3.60 -3.68
C ALA A 556 -7.54 -4.73 -4.69
N SER A 557 -7.09 -4.36 -5.88
CA SER A 557 -6.65 -5.26 -6.94
C SER A 557 -5.16 -5.02 -7.21
N GLN A 558 -4.35 -6.07 -7.12
CA GLN A 558 -2.92 -6.03 -7.43
C GLN A 558 -2.61 -6.98 -8.57
N ILE A 559 -2.00 -6.47 -9.64
CA ILE A 559 -1.79 -7.22 -10.87
C ILE A 559 -0.34 -7.15 -11.28
N ARG A 560 0.15 -8.27 -11.79
CA ARG A 560 1.51 -8.46 -12.27
C ARG A 560 1.45 -9.01 -13.68
N PHE A 561 2.14 -8.35 -14.61
CA PHE A 561 2.09 -8.72 -16.02
C PHE A 561 3.37 -8.30 -16.75
N THR A 562 3.59 -8.90 -17.91
CA THR A 562 4.61 -8.47 -18.87
C THR A 562 3.96 -7.47 -19.83
N PRO A 563 4.45 -6.22 -19.93
CA PRO A 563 3.82 -5.22 -20.77
C PRO A 563 4.04 -5.51 -22.26
N ASN A 564 3.11 -5.05 -23.08
CA ASN A 564 3.23 -5.04 -24.53
C ASN A 564 3.81 -3.69 -25.00
N ILE A 565 5.09 -3.48 -24.71
CA ILE A 565 5.86 -2.29 -25.11
C ILE A 565 7.09 -2.75 -25.89
N ALA A 566 7.53 -1.94 -26.84
CA ALA A 566 8.74 -2.19 -27.62
C ALA A 566 10.00 -2.17 -26.74
N ASP A 567 10.89 -3.14 -26.96
CA ASP A 567 12.11 -3.32 -26.16
C ASP A 567 13.20 -2.27 -26.48
N ASP A 568 13.09 -1.58 -27.62
CA ASP A 568 14.00 -0.56 -28.11
C ASP A 568 13.58 0.88 -27.75
N LEU A 569 12.51 1.03 -26.95
CA LEU A 569 12.05 2.34 -26.50
C LEU A 569 13.12 3.04 -25.65
N VAL A 570 13.69 4.10 -26.19
CA VAL A 570 14.73 4.90 -25.54
C VAL A 570 14.56 6.38 -25.86
N MET A 571 14.83 7.23 -24.87
CA MET A 571 14.90 8.67 -25.05
C MET A 571 16.35 9.15 -25.10
N HIS A 572 16.59 10.29 -25.75
CA HIS A 572 17.92 10.87 -25.82
C HIS A 572 18.00 12.17 -25.04
N ARG A 573 19.07 12.31 -24.26
CA ARG A 573 19.42 13.58 -23.61
C ARG A 573 20.15 14.47 -24.60
N ARG A 574 19.74 15.74 -24.66
CA ARG A 574 20.46 16.77 -25.42
C ARG A 574 21.81 17.08 -24.78
N GLY A 575 22.87 16.93 -25.56
CA GLY A 575 24.25 17.13 -25.11
C GLY A 575 24.48 18.51 -24.47
N GLY A 576 25.05 18.52 -23.26
CA GLY A 576 25.36 19.74 -22.53
C GLY A 576 24.17 20.43 -21.86
N SER A 577 22.98 19.84 -21.89
CA SER A 577 21.78 20.37 -21.22
C SER A 577 21.11 19.31 -20.35
N GLU A 578 20.09 19.70 -19.59
CA GLU A 578 19.22 18.78 -18.83
C GLU A 578 17.91 18.46 -19.55
N LEU A 579 17.87 18.72 -20.86
CA LEU A 579 16.69 18.54 -21.69
C LEU A 579 16.79 17.23 -22.49
N LEU A 580 15.63 16.71 -22.88
CA LEU A 580 15.51 15.61 -23.83
C LEU A 580 15.52 16.16 -25.26
N GLU A 581 15.90 15.32 -26.22
CA GLU A 581 15.81 15.58 -27.65
C GLU A 581 15.29 14.36 -28.40
N GLY A 582 14.88 14.56 -29.65
CA GLY A 582 14.43 13.51 -30.54
C GLY A 582 12.91 13.42 -30.66
N GLU A 583 12.46 12.28 -31.16
CA GLU A 583 11.06 11.97 -31.42
C GLU A 583 10.48 11.13 -30.29
N LEU A 584 9.17 11.21 -30.07
CA LEU A 584 8.44 10.29 -29.20
C LEU A 584 7.27 9.71 -29.98
N GLU A 585 7.28 8.39 -30.17
CA GLU A 585 6.10 7.63 -30.61
C GLU A 585 5.34 7.15 -29.37
N ASN A 586 4.01 7.12 -29.43
CA ASN A 586 3.21 6.58 -28.32
C ASN A 586 3.57 5.11 -28.12
N PRO A 587 4.21 4.74 -26.99
CA PRO A 587 4.69 3.38 -26.80
C PRO A 587 3.56 2.39 -26.47
N LEU A 588 2.34 2.89 -26.23
CA LEU A 588 1.19 2.06 -25.89
C LEU A 588 0.35 1.74 -27.14
N PRO A 589 -0.24 0.53 -27.22
CA PRO A 589 -1.23 0.17 -28.23
C PRO A 589 -2.61 0.82 -28.03
N VAL A 590 -2.72 1.76 -27.07
CA VAL A 590 -3.91 2.51 -26.72
C VAL A 590 -3.62 4.00 -26.69
N ASP A 591 -4.68 4.80 -26.81
CA ASP A 591 -4.57 6.25 -26.69
C ASP A 591 -4.19 6.67 -25.27
N LEU A 592 -3.23 7.58 -25.18
CA LEU A 592 -2.83 8.23 -23.93
C LEU A 592 -3.48 9.61 -23.85
N LEU A 593 -4.25 9.87 -22.80
CA LEU A 593 -4.91 11.15 -22.57
C LEU A 593 -4.11 12.01 -21.59
N ASN A 594 -4.07 13.32 -21.83
CA ASN A 594 -3.40 14.31 -20.98
C ASN A 594 -1.95 13.91 -20.63
N GLY A 595 -1.19 13.48 -21.64
CA GLY A 595 0.15 12.96 -21.44
C GLY A 595 1.14 14.02 -20.95
N ILE A 596 2.06 13.62 -20.07
CA ILE A 596 3.20 14.45 -19.66
C ILE A 596 4.44 13.57 -19.66
N LEU A 597 5.48 13.97 -20.39
CA LEU A 597 6.79 13.35 -20.30
C LEU A 597 7.60 14.10 -19.26
N ILE A 598 8.17 13.38 -18.28
CA ILE A 598 8.89 13.96 -17.16
C ILE A 598 10.34 13.46 -17.20
N TYR A 599 11.29 14.40 -17.22
CA TYR A 599 12.71 14.10 -17.11
C TYR A 599 13.34 15.03 -16.07
N ARG A 600 13.87 14.44 -14.99
CA ARG A 600 14.32 15.17 -13.81
C ARG A 600 13.25 16.15 -13.31
N ASN A 601 13.50 17.46 -13.39
CA ASN A 601 12.58 18.52 -12.99
C ASN A 601 11.88 19.21 -14.18
N TRP A 602 11.94 18.63 -15.38
CA TRP A 602 11.28 19.14 -16.58
C TRP A 602 10.06 18.30 -16.93
N ALA A 603 8.94 18.97 -17.19
CA ALA A 603 7.70 18.39 -17.69
C ALA A 603 7.42 18.89 -19.11
N TYR A 604 7.35 17.99 -20.07
CA TYR A 604 6.96 18.25 -21.45
C TYR A 604 5.48 17.89 -21.58
N LEU A 605 4.65 18.89 -21.86
CA LEU A 605 3.20 18.70 -21.99
C LEU A 605 2.87 18.15 -23.38
N LEU A 606 2.32 16.95 -23.44
CA LEU A 606 1.86 16.35 -24.69
C LEU A 606 0.49 16.93 -25.09
N PRO A 607 0.04 16.69 -26.33
CA PRO A 607 -1.34 16.93 -26.72
C PRO A 607 -2.34 16.25 -25.78
N THR A 608 -3.54 16.81 -25.64
CA THR A 608 -4.61 16.28 -24.78
C THR A 608 -4.99 14.83 -25.11
N ARG A 609 -4.81 14.42 -26.36
CA ARG A 609 -4.91 13.05 -26.82
C ARG A 609 -3.66 12.71 -27.64
N PHE A 610 -2.91 11.72 -27.20
CA PHE A 610 -1.80 11.13 -27.93
C PHE A 610 -2.22 9.74 -28.42
N PRO A 611 -2.61 9.60 -29.70
CA PRO A 611 -3.22 8.37 -30.20
C PRO A 611 -2.23 7.20 -30.24
N ALA A 612 -2.73 5.97 -30.22
CA ALA A 612 -1.90 4.78 -30.43
C ALA A 612 -1.13 4.87 -31.76
N GLY A 613 0.19 4.63 -31.74
CA GLY A 613 1.07 4.82 -32.90
C GLY A 613 1.26 6.29 -33.35
N GLY A 614 0.70 7.26 -32.61
CA GLY A 614 0.93 8.67 -32.85
C GLY A 614 2.39 9.05 -32.58
N ARG A 615 2.90 10.06 -33.30
CA ARG A 615 4.30 10.50 -33.20
C ARG A 615 4.41 12.00 -32.97
N ILE A 616 5.35 12.37 -32.10
CA ILE A 616 5.82 13.73 -31.87
C ILE A 616 7.22 13.82 -32.49
N GLU A 617 7.34 14.51 -33.63
CA GLU A 617 8.60 14.61 -34.41
C GLU A 617 9.73 15.30 -33.65
N SER A 618 9.40 16.22 -32.73
CA SER A 618 10.41 16.90 -31.92
C SER A 618 9.85 17.25 -30.55
N ILE A 619 10.37 16.59 -29.51
CA ILE A 619 10.00 16.87 -28.11
C ILE A 619 10.38 18.30 -27.70
N ASP A 620 11.38 18.89 -28.36
CA ASP A 620 11.80 20.26 -28.15
C ASP A 620 10.71 21.29 -28.53
N SER A 621 9.79 20.90 -29.42
CA SER A 621 8.65 21.74 -29.78
C SER A 621 7.54 21.76 -28.71
N LEU A 622 7.57 20.81 -27.77
CA LEU A 622 6.56 20.73 -26.72
C LEU A 622 6.74 21.86 -25.70
N ARG A 623 5.62 22.26 -25.10
CA ARG A 623 5.64 23.22 -24.00
C ARG A 623 6.31 22.59 -22.78
N GLN A 624 7.41 23.18 -22.36
CA GLN A 624 8.18 22.76 -21.18
C GLN A 624 7.78 23.56 -19.96
N LYS A 625 7.69 22.90 -18.81
CA LYS A 625 7.50 23.52 -17.49
C LYS A 625 8.42 22.88 -16.47
N ASN A 626 8.65 23.60 -15.38
CA ASN A 626 9.21 22.99 -14.18
C ASN A 626 8.20 22.00 -13.58
N PHE A 627 8.60 20.75 -13.41
CA PHE A 627 7.72 19.68 -12.99
C PHE A 627 7.20 19.89 -11.56
N ARG A 628 8.07 20.29 -10.63
CA ARG A 628 7.65 20.64 -9.27
C ARG A 628 6.61 21.77 -9.26
N TRP A 629 6.78 22.80 -10.10
CA TRP A 629 5.80 23.91 -10.19
C TRP A 629 4.47 23.48 -10.81
N GLN A 630 4.52 22.56 -11.78
CA GLN A 630 3.31 21.95 -12.33
C GLN A 630 2.58 21.15 -11.24
N LEU A 631 3.31 20.35 -10.45
CA LEU A 631 2.76 19.61 -9.32
C LEU A 631 2.26 20.52 -8.20
N SER A 632 2.88 21.65 -7.89
CA SER A 632 2.41 22.55 -6.82
C SER A 632 1.43 23.63 -7.31
N ARG A 633 1.02 23.56 -8.59
CA ARG A 633 0.21 24.55 -9.31
C ARG A 633 0.71 25.99 -9.09
N GLN A 634 2.03 26.16 -9.04
CA GLN A 634 2.67 27.46 -8.80
C GLN A 634 2.50 28.39 -10.01
N LYS A 635 2.06 29.63 -9.76
CA LYS A 635 1.91 30.68 -10.76
C LYS A 635 2.98 31.75 -10.56
N ALA A 636 3.61 32.15 -11.66
CA ALA A 636 4.47 33.33 -11.67
C ALA A 636 3.60 34.58 -11.80
N LEU A 637 3.73 35.51 -10.86
CA LEU A 637 3.20 36.86 -10.90
C LEU A 637 4.36 37.83 -11.24
N GLU A 638 4.06 39.06 -11.67
CA GLU A 638 5.08 40.01 -12.17
C GLU A 638 6.23 40.29 -11.18
N SER A 639 5.99 40.17 -9.87
CA SER A 639 6.98 40.41 -8.82
C SER A 639 7.04 39.33 -7.73
N SER A 640 6.32 38.22 -7.89
CA SER A 640 6.28 37.14 -6.89
C SER A 640 5.89 35.80 -7.52
N THR A 641 5.96 34.73 -6.75
CA THR A 641 5.36 33.45 -7.13
C THR A 641 4.34 33.06 -6.07
N GLU A 642 3.19 32.57 -6.51
CA GLU A 642 2.14 32.09 -5.63
C GLU A 642 2.00 30.58 -5.82
N THR A 643 2.25 29.83 -4.75
CA THR A 643 2.06 28.37 -4.72
C THR A 643 0.70 28.09 -4.12
N GLN A 644 -0.10 27.25 -4.79
CA GLN A 644 -1.38 26.83 -4.23
C GLN A 644 -1.11 25.95 -3.00
N ALA A 645 -1.60 26.38 -1.83
CA ALA A 645 -1.54 25.58 -0.62
C ALA A 645 -2.33 24.27 -0.80
N TRP A 646 -1.80 23.18 -0.26
CA TRP A 646 -2.53 21.91 -0.23
C TRP A 646 -3.68 22.02 0.78
N ASP A 647 -4.88 21.67 0.35
CA ASP A 647 -6.05 21.56 1.22
C ASP A 647 -6.34 20.08 1.47
N ALA A 648 -6.01 19.61 2.68
CA ALA A 648 -6.26 18.23 3.09
C ALA A 648 -7.76 17.92 3.21
N ALA A 649 -8.65 18.92 3.34
CA ALA A 649 -10.09 18.69 3.46
C ALA A 649 -10.80 18.58 2.10
N LEU A 650 -10.13 18.95 1.00
CA LEU A 650 -10.69 18.87 -0.34
C LEU A 650 -10.63 17.42 -0.86
N THR A 651 -11.80 16.84 -1.16
CA THR A 651 -11.96 15.44 -1.57
C THR A 651 -12.70 15.29 -2.90
N ASP A 652 -12.79 16.35 -3.71
CA ASP A 652 -13.60 16.37 -4.94
C ASP A 652 -12.78 16.11 -6.21
N ASP A 653 -11.45 16.04 -6.11
CA ASP A 653 -10.51 15.90 -7.24
C ASP A 653 -9.58 14.68 -7.03
N PRO A 654 -10.04 13.45 -7.35
CA PRO A 654 -9.24 12.23 -7.16
C PRO A 654 -7.98 12.22 -8.04
N GLU A 655 -8.03 12.80 -9.23
CA GLU A 655 -6.88 12.87 -10.14
C GLU A 655 -5.75 13.68 -9.52
N ARG A 656 -6.09 14.81 -8.89
CA ARG A 656 -5.11 15.63 -8.19
C ARG A 656 -4.45 14.93 -7.01
N ILE A 657 -5.20 14.19 -6.20
CA ILE A 657 -4.64 13.44 -5.07
C ILE A 657 -3.72 12.33 -5.60
N ALA A 658 -4.14 11.67 -6.67
CA ALA A 658 -3.37 10.62 -7.32
C ALA A 658 -2.05 11.13 -7.93
N GLU A 659 -2.04 12.31 -8.56
CA GLU A 659 -0.81 12.98 -9.01
C GLU A 659 0.20 13.19 -7.88
N ILE A 660 -0.28 13.64 -6.71
CA ILE A 660 0.57 13.86 -5.54
C ILE A 660 1.08 12.54 -4.96
N LEU A 661 0.24 11.51 -4.87
CA LEU A 661 0.66 10.17 -4.44
C LEU A 661 1.75 9.57 -5.34
N MET A 662 1.71 9.85 -6.65
CA MET A 662 2.71 9.35 -7.59
C MET A 662 4.09 10.00 -7.44
N PHE A 663 4.17 11.21 -6.85
CA PHE A 663 5.38 12.06 -6.81
C PHE A 663 5.46 12.91 -5.52
N HIS A 664 5.17 12.32 -4.36
CA HIS A 664 5.05 13.04 -3.09
C HIS A 664 6.37 13.70 -2.68
N GLU A 665 7.49 12.98 -2.77
CA GLU A 665 8.81 13.54 -2.42
C GLU A 665 9.23 14.71 -3.36
N VAL A 666 8.94 14.63 -4.68
CA VAL A 666 9.29 15.71 -5.63
C VAL A 666 8.61 17.04 -5.28
N VAL A 667 7.33 17.00 -4.92
CA VAL A 667 6.57 18.23 -4.60
C VAL A 667 7.00 18.86 -3.26
N GLY A 668 7.68 18.09 -2.40
CA GLY A 668 8.16 18.52 -1.08
C GLY A 668 7.68 17.66 0.08
N GLY A 669 7.03 16.53 -0.19
CA GLY A 669 6.54 15.58 0.80
C GLY A 669 5.58 16.21 1.80
N ALA A 670 5.66 15.75 3.05
CA ALA A 670 4.83 16.24 4.15
C ALA A 670 4.97 17.74 4.42
N GLN A 671 6.06 18.40 3.98
CA GLN A 671 6.21 19.85 4.12
C GLN A 671 5.25 20.63 3.21
N TYR A 672 4.86 20.05 2.07
CA TYR A 672 3.89 20.65 1.15
C TYR A 672 2.47 20.22 1.47
N THR A 673 2.23 18.92 1.66
CA THR A 673 0.87 18.38 1.84
C THR A 673 0.37 18.48 3.27
N THR A 674 1.24 18.66 4.27
CA THR A 674 0.93 18.49 5.71
C THR A 674 0.41 17.11 6.10
N LEU A 675 0.42 16.16 5.15
CA LEU A 675 -0.02 14.78 5.30
C LEU A 675 1.15 13.85 5.05
N LYS A 676 1.19 12.74 5.78
CA LYS A 676 2.16 11.66 5.58
C LYS A 676 1.79 10.81 4.36
N ASP A 677 2.76 10.05 3.88
CA ASP A 677 2.56 8.97 2.92
C ASP A 677 3.22 7.71 3.46
N GLN A 678 2.50 6.96 4.28
CA GLN A 678 2.98 5.72 4.90
C GLN A 678 2.39 4.49 4.22
N VAL A 679 1.08 4.52 3.97
CA VAL A 679 0.34 3.36 3.45
C VAL A 679 0.51 3.20 1.94
N LEU A 680 0.53 4.32 1.21
CA LEU A 680 0.62 4.33 -0.25
C LEU A 680 2.01 4.71 -0.78
N THR A 681 3.01 4.74 0.10
CA THR A 681 4.44 4.97 -0.23
C THR A 681 4.93 4.23 -1.49
N PRO A 682 4.54 2.95 -1.74
CA PRO A 682 4.99 2.24 -2.94
C PRO A 682 4.53 2.86 -4.27
N LEU A 683 3.52 3.75 -4.23
CA LEU A 683 3.07 4.51 -5.38
C LEU A 683 3.98 5.69 -5.69
N ASP A 684 4.77 6.22 -4.76
CA ASP A 684 5.71 7.32 -5.04
C ASP A 684 6.93 6.82 -5.83
N LEU A 685 7.04 7.25 -7.09
CA LEU A 685 8.17 6.93 -7.98
C LEU A 685 9.14 8.11 -8.15
N SER A 686 9.13 9.07 -7.23
CA SER A 686 10.06 10.21 -7.21
C SER A 686 11.53 9.81 -7.37
N HIS A 687 11.96 8.69 -6.78
CA HIS A 687 13.35 8.20 -6.87
C HIS A 687 13.73 7.62 -8.24
N VAL A 688 12.76 7.37 -9.12
CA VAL A 688 13.03 6.81 -10.46
C VAL A 688 13.41 7.92 -11.46
N LEU A 689 13.16 9.19 -11.12
CA LEU A 689 13.50 10.36 -11.95
C LEU A 689 15.00 10.70 -11.89
N THR A 690 15.84 9.80 -12.39
CA THR A 690 17.30 9.95 -12.45
C THR A 690 17.77 10.48 -13.81
N ASP A 691 19.08 10.59 -13.99
CA ASP A 691 19.70 11.00 -15.26
C ASP A 691 19.47 10.03 -16.42
N GLU A 692 19.15 8.79 -16.10
CA GLU A 692 19.09 7.65 -17.01
C GLU A 692 17.67 7.22 -17.35
N ARG A 693 16.67 7.90 -16.77
CA ARG A 693 15.28 7.51 -16.90
C ARG A 693 14.40 8.74 -16.99
N CYS A 694 13.38 8.65 -17.83
CA CYS A 694 12.26 9.59 -17.85
C CYS A 694 10.96 8.81 -17.65
N ILE A 695 9.91 9.50 -17.20
CA ILE A 695 8.60 8.89 -16.96
C ILE A 695 7.58 9.57 -17.87
N LEU A 696 6.95 8.80 -18.75
CA LEU A 696 5.76 9.24 -19.48
C LEU A 696 4.52 8.90 -18.66
N ILE A 697 3.78 9.90 -18.24
CA ILE A 697 2.52 9.74 -17.51
C ILE A 697 1.33 10.12 -18.38
N GLY A 698 0.17 9.53 -18.09
CA GLY A 698 -1.10 9.98 -18.65
C GLY A 698 -2.27 9.13 -18.16
N ARG A 699 -3.44 9.36 -18.74
CA ARG A 699 -4.69 8.69 -18.39
C ARG A 699 -5.13 7.74 -19.50
N LEU A 700 -5.61 6.56 -19.12
CA LEU A 700 -6.24 5.62 -20.06
C LEU A 700 -7.74 5.90 -20.16
N ALA A 701 -8.30 5.80 -21.37
CA ALA A 701 -9.74 5.97 -21.59
C ALA A 701 -10.57 4.79 -21.05
N SER A 702 -9.98 3.60 -21.01
CA SER A 702 -10.60 2.38 -20.48
C SER A 702 -9.69 1.78 -19.41
N PRO A 703 -10.28 1.20 -18.35
CA PRO A 703 -9.48 0.67 -17.25
C PRO A 703 -8.67 -0.53 -17.68
N LEU A 704 -7.53 -0.73 -17.01
CA LEU A 704 -6.76 -1.95 -17.18
C LEU A 704 -7.54 -3.11 -16.60
N THR A 705 -8.16 -2.93 -15.42
CA THR A 705 -9.01 -3.95 -14.80
C THR A 705 -10.30 -3.44 -14.21
N GLN A 706 -11.25 -4.37 -14.07
CA GLN A 706 -12.59 -4.12 -13.57
C GLN A 706 -12.92 -5.09 -12.44
N LEU A 707 -13.86 -4.72 -11.57
CA LEU A 707 -14.39 -5.67 -10.60
C LEU A 707 -15.51 -6.48 -11.24
N ALA A 708 -15.53 -7.78 -10.97
CA ALA A 708 -16.63 -8.66 -11.30
C ALA A 708 -17.25 -9.15 -9.99
N THR A 709 -18.57 -9.01 -9.88
CA THR A 709 -19.32 -9.46 -8.70
C THR A 709 -20.37 -10.49 -9.05
N SER A 710 -20.55 -11.43 -8.13
CA SER A 710 -21.63 -12.40 -8.14
C SER A 710 -22.35 -12.34 -6.80
N ASN A 711 -23.67 -12.48 -6.83
CA ASN A 711 -24.53 -12.61 -5.67
C ASN A 711 -25.36 -13.89 -5.82
N HIS A 712 -25.07 -14.90 -4.99
CA HIS A 712 -25.80 -16.17 -4.96
C HIS A 712 -26.04 -16.80 -6.36
N GLY A 713 -25.06 -16.72 -7.26
CA GLY A 713 -25.12 -17.30 -8.61
C GLY A 713 -25.75 -16.39 -9.68
N SER A 714 -26.12 -15.15 -9.34
CA SER A 714 -26.51 -14.10 -10.28
C SER A 714 -25.46 -12.98 -10.33
N THR A 715 -25.03 -12.56 -11.52
CA THR A 715 -24.07 -11.45 -11.68
C THR A 715 -24.74 -10.16 -11.23
N ALA A 716 -24.15 -9.47 -10.25
CA ALA A 716 -24.62 -8.15 -9.85
C ALA A 716 -23.99 -7.10 -10.78
N GLU A 717 -24.81 -6.18 -11.30
CA GLU A 717 -24.29 -5.09 -12.13
C GLU A 717 -23.60 -4.02 -11.25
N LEU A 718 -22.34 -3.72 -11.54
CA LEU A 718 -21.60 -2.62 -10.93
C LEU A 718 -21.75 -1.36 -11.77
N ALA A 719 -22.03 -0.24 -11.12
CA ALA A 719 -21.86 1.09 -11.70
C ALA A 719 -20.47 1.61 -11.33
N GLU A 720 -19.45 1.15 -12.05
CA GLU A 720 -18.04 1.42 -11.76
C GLU A 720 -17.59 2.74 -12.44
N GLN A 721 -17.12 3.69 -11.63
CA GLN A 721 -16.44 4.90 -12.09
C GLN A 721 -14.94 4.74 -11.82
N THR A 722 -14.14 4.59 -12.88
CA THR A 722 -12.72 4.30 -12.77
C THR A 722 -11.85 5.41 -13.36
N LEU A 723 -10.91 5.91 -12.56
CA LEU A 723 -9.79 6.71 -13.04
C LEU A 723 -8.54 5.83 -13.18
N THR A 724 -8.04 5.64 -14.41
CA THR A 724 -6.82 4.85 -14.65
C THR A 724 -5.68 5.73 -15.11
N LEU A 725 -4.63 5.80 -14.29
CA LEU A 725 -3.38 6.52 -14.56
C LEU A 725 -2.29 5.53 -14.92
N VAL A 726 -1.52 5.83 -15.96
CA VAL A 726 -0.40 5.01 -16.43
C VAL A 726 0.90 5.79 -16.34
N ARG A 727 1.96 5.12 -15.92
CA ARG A 727 3.34 5.61 -15.86
C ARG A 727 4.25 4.64 -16.59
N ILE A 728 5.00 5.15 -17.55
CA ILE A 728 5.93 4.37 -18.36
C ILE A 728 7.32 4.90 -18.09
N ILE A 729 8.17 4.07 -17.52
CA ILE A 729 9.57 4.38 -17.26
C ILE A 729 10.37 4.00 -18.49
N ILE A 730 11.02 5.01 -19.07
CA ILE A 730 11.74 4.91 -20.34
C ILE A 730 13.22 5.23 -20.06
N PRO A 731 14.17 4.40 -20.53
CA PRO A 731 15.59 4.70 -20.40
C PRO A 731 15.99 5.94 -21.21
N VAL A 732 16.95 6.70 -20.70
CA VAL A 732 17.50 7.90 -21.32
C VAL A 732 18.98 7.70 -21.58
N GLU A 733 19.39 7.91 -22.83
CA GLU A 733 20.78 7.83 -23.25
C GLU A 733 21.36 9.20 -23.62
N SER A 734 22.60 9.43 -23.21
CA SER A 734 23.40 10.54 -23.74
C SER A 734 24.04 10.14 -25.08
N LYS A 735 23.82 10.93 -26.14
CA LYS A 735 24.61 10.85 -27.38
C LYS A 735 26.01 11.39 -27.09
N ARG A 736 27.04 10.55 -27.26
CA ARG A 736 28.43 11.05 -27.31
C ARG A 736 28.57 11.94 -28.54
N ARG A 737 29.12 13.14 -28.37
CA ARG A 737 29.86 13.77 -29.46
C ARG A 737 31.09 12.90 -29.70
N TYR A 738 31.15 12.28 -30.89
CA TYR A 738 32.38 11.70 -31.41
C TYR A 738 33.40 12.80 -31.68
#